data_AF-A0A0C2Y2G4-F1
#
_entry.id   AF-A0A0C2Y2G4-F1
#
_cell.length_a   1.000
_cell.length_b   1.000
_cell.length_c   1.000
_cell.angle_alpha   90.00
_cell.angle_beta   90.00
_cell.angle_gamma   90.00
#
_symmetry.space_group_name_H-M   'P 1'
#
loop_
_entity.id
_entity.type
_entity.pdbx_description
1 polymer ?
#
loop_
_entity_poly.entity_id
_entity_poly.type
_entity_poly.pdbx_seq_one_letter_code
_entity_poly.pdbx_strand_id
1 'polypeptide(L)'
;MAFSGLVPNEDAPDITANTFLADITPEEIAQIGRAFLSHREVHPCINRHLAWTLQNASGNRGDGICSLRLAELQPGKMLHPNNETEIPVIFGLQAEDKAGKRGMKTTINPFMTSFIAHRRAEMCPIGALAILHHYLYDVRQLATVEQIDWSLNKSWRQIWVLHSSKSMTSGYSSQSLYNLYVNAFRHADFDSPRLKVHFPRPTFGYKQESLGVESSETGKLGWKRGAAYDDTYRPAIPKKAVLGCHGYKEHEYYDPVWRHVHVPEVFLRLMCLMAEDIIAGVRGGKNLRGTTKYWEMVVFMRPFLFQSAAAIFQFCPNSEIFKQLPALANRDIQNWMATTYRSELCALQAQEGSAIDIQRMQDRMLRTALEEVRALQAKHTNEIGSLIQLMKCRTAIFSPTKGFSTESYHRSSLFDCHPTTTTPPSPSPGEHMQSYMPEAMMLSEDGDIAAEMDSTRVYETLDASLRDFVTDSPKMPTQPCVKTQVDLVLPALSAFNAPGPSKPVLLWPPVLGQQGVHWTTIFKLVKQPAELWGKWKPARTLDAYKMVENVWNLFTEGEAEYDANGIKTGMKPPLYLVEQHFASGWRTGPTPRKIWQRLREIPDWIDASSKEQGVPPTVVIDELERMRGSGRNKKGLNALSNIVKEMRIKHKISAQAQLPPSTSSPPDQPSFQPSSPEPSVPKKRRAAPLAPRKRAKILKI
;
A
#
# COMPACT_ATOMS: atom_id res chain seq x y z
N MET A 1 50.09 -2.25 -9.32
CA MET A 1 49.37 -3.54 -9.34
C MET A 1 48.11 -3.38 -10.18
N ALA A 2 47.79 -4.40 -10.98
CA ALA A 2 47.00 -4.32 -12.20
C ALA A 2 45.50 -3.99 -12.02
N PHE A 3 44.99 -3.18 -12.95
CA PHE A 3 43.57 -3.02 -13.26
C PHE A 3 42.96 -4.38 -13.65
N SER A 4 41.93 -4.81 -12.94
CA SER A 4 41.00 -5.86 -13.39
C SER A 4 39.63 -5.21 -13.58
N GLY A 5 39.11 -5.37 -14.79
CA GLY A 5 38.07 -4.52 -15.36
C GLY A 5 36.65 -4.84 -14.91
N LEU A 6 35.81 -3.85 -15.15
CA LEU A 6 34.36 -3.97 -15.23
C LEU A 6 34.02 -5.04 -16.29
N VAL A 7 33.30 -6.08 -15.88
CA VAL A 7 32.62 -6.99 -16.80
C VAL A 7 31.36 -6.28 -17.33
N PRO A 8 31.18 -6.13 -18.66
CA PRO A 8 29.94 -5.62 -19.22
C PRO A 8 28.90 -6.75 -19.34
N ASN A 9 27.68 -6.52 -18.83
CA ASN A 9 26.46 -7.35 -18.91
C ASN A 9 26.02 -8.14 -17.67
N GLU A 10 26.41 -7.74 -16.45
CA GLU A 10 25.64 -8.16 -15.26
C GLU A 10 24.47 -7.20 -15.04
N ASP A 11 23.26 -7.77 -14.98
CA ASP A 11 22.05 -7.10 -14.49
C ASP A 11 22.36 -6.37 -13.19
N ALA A 12 21.86 -5.13 -13.07
CA ALA A 12 22.10 -4.25 -11.94
C ALA A 12 21.97 -5.04 -10.61
N PRO A 13 23.04 -5.15 -9.80
CA PRO A 13 23.04 -5.99 -8.62
C PRO A 13 21.91 -5.57 -7.69
N ASP A 14 21.10 -6.57 -7.37
CA ASP A 14 19.88 -6.56 -6.58
C ASP A 14 19.84 -5.40 -5.56
N ILE A 15 18.82 -4.55 -5.71
CA ILE A 15 18.57 -3.38 -4.85
C ILE A 15 18.12 -3.82 -3.45
N THR A 16 17.79 -5.10 -3.25
CA THR A 16 17.40 -5.67 -1.95
C THR A 16 18.58 -6.03 -1.04
N ALA A 17 19.80 -6.22 -1.57
CA ALA A 17 20.88 -6.90 -0.84
C ALA A 17 22.12 -6.05 -0.45
N ASN A 18 22.10 -4.71 -0.58
CA ASN A 18 23.25 -3.88 -0.21
C ASN A 18 22.82 -2.70 0.69
N THR A 19 22.68 -2.97 1.98
CA THR A 19 22.41 -1.98 3.03
C THR A 19 23.71 -1.52 3.69
N PHE A 20 24.59 -0.81 2.98
CA PHE A 20 25.72 -0.13 3.65
C PHE A 20 25.24 0.94 4.65
N LEU A 21 23.96 1.34 4.57
CA LEU A 21 23.31 2.32 5.45
C LEU A 21 22.60 1.69 6.66
N ALA A 22 22.44 0.36 6.73
CA ALA A 22 21.92 -0.29 7.95
C ALA A 22 22.96 -0.24 9.09
N ASP A 23 24.23 -0.11 8.72
CA ASP A 23 25.37 -0.05 9.64
C ASP A 23 25.76 1.39 9.99
N ILE A 24 25.02 2.40 9.52
CA ILE A 24 25.34 3.82 9.75
C ILE A 24 24.61 4.33 10.98
N THR A 25 25.38 4.88 11.89
CA THR A 25 24.90 5.50 13.13
C THR A 25 24.14 6.81 12.85
N PRO A 26 23.21 7.21 13.73
CA PRO A 26 22.58 8.53 13.65
C PRO A 26 23.57 9.70 13.54
N GLU A 27 24.72 9.57 14.21
CA GLU A 27 25.83 10.53 14.24
C GLU A 27 26.49 10.67 12.86
N GLU A 28 26.78 9.55 12.20
CA GLU A 28 27.32 9.54 10.83
C GLU A 28 26.31 10.10 9.83
N ILE A 29 25.01 9.79 9.95
CA ILE A 29 23.97 10.42 9.11
C ILE A 29 23.96 11.94 9.32
N ALA A 30 24.14 12.41 10.55
CA ALA A 30 24.24 13.84 10.84
C ALA A 30 25.52 14.47 10.27
N GLN A 31 26.66 13.78 10.32
CA GLN A 31 27.92 14.22 9.70
C GLN A 31 27.81 14.30 8.17
N ILE A 32 27.19 13.29 7.55
CA ILE A 32 26.86 13.29 6.13
C ILE A 32 25.97 14.49 5.78
N GLY A 33 24.88 14.71 6.53
CA GLY A 33 23.99 15.85 6.32
C GLY A 33 24.72 17.20 6.41
N ARG A 34 25.64 17.35 7.37
CA ARG A 34 26.52 18.52 7.48
C ARG A 34 27.42 18.68 6.25
N ALA A 35 28.01 17.60 5.76
CA ALA A 35 28.89 17.64 4.59
C ALA A 35 28.16 18.08 3.30
N PHE A 36 26.85 17.84 3.17
CA PHE A 36 26.05 18.40 2.07
C PHE A 36 25.93 19.95 2.15
N LEU A 37 26.11 20.54 3.33
CA LEU A 37 26.09 22.00 3.55
C LEU A 37 27.50 22.64 3.56
N SER A 38 28.56 21.84 3.47
CA SER A 38 29.96 22.28 3.62
C SER A 38 30.66 22.60 2.29
N HIS A 39 29.96 23.13 1.29
CA HIS A 39 30.58 23.50 0.01
C HIS A 39 31.06 24.96 0.01
N ARG A 40 32.21 25.23 -0.63
CA ARG A 40 32.82 26.58 -0.73
C ARG A 40 32.06 27.55 -1.64
N GLU A 41 31.19 27.02 -2.49
CA GLU A 41 30.34 27.81 -3.39
C GLU A 41 28.88 27.58 -3.04
N VAL A 42 28.08 28.65 -3.06
CA VAL A 42 26.66 28.63 -2.67
C VAL A 42 25.82 27.73 -3.57
N HIS A 43 26.04 27.72 -4.90
CA HIS A 43 25.20 26.96 -5.83
C HIS A 43 25.30 25.44 -5.61
N PRO A 44 26.51 24.83 -5.59
CA PRO A 44 26.61 23.41 -5.26
C PRO A 44 26.20 23.11 -3.81
N CYS A 45 26.37 24.04 -2.86
CA CYS A 45 25.87 23.89 -1.49
C CYS A 45 24.34 23.71 -1.46
N ILE A 46 23.61 24.57 -2.17
CA ILE A 46 22.14 24.52 -2.25
C ILE A 46 21.69 23.25 -2.97
N ASN A 47 22.27 22.93 -4.14
CA ASN A 47 21.94 21.71 -4.87
C ASN A 47 22.21 20.45 -4.03
N ARG A 48 23.31 20.44 -3.25
CA ARG A 48 23.64 19.35 -2.33
C ARG A 48 22.58 19.16 -1.26
N HIS A 49 22.31 20.22 -0.52
CA HIS A 49 21.31 20.20 0.54
C HIS A 49 19.93 19.81 -0.01
N LEU A 50 19.53 20.35 -1.16
CA LEU A 50 18.26 20.06 -1.79
C LEU A 50 18.15 18.60 -2.24
N ALA A 51 19.16 18.06 -2.94
CA ALA A 51 19.16 16.67 -3.38
C ALA A 51 19.06 15.71 -2.18
N TRP A 52 19.84 15.96 -1.14
CA TRP A 52 19.81 15.18 0.10
C TRP A 52 18.43 15.23 0.77
N THR A 53 17.90 16.43 1.01
CA THR A 53 16.67 16.62 1.77
C THR A 53 15.44 16.11 1.00
N LEU A 54 15.34 16.37 -0.31
CA LEU A 54 14.21 15.88 -1.11
C LEU A 54 14.21 14.36 -1.26
N GLN A 55 15.39 13.71 -1.37
CA GLN A 55 15.48 12.25 -1.38
C GLN A 55 14.98 11.66 -0.07
N ASN A 56 15.46 12.20 1.06
CA ASN A 56 15.05 11.81 2.40
C ASN A 56 13.53 11.99 2.63
N ALA A 57 12.96 13.10 2.16
CA ALA A 57 11.56 13.40 2.35
C ALA A 57 10.59 12.56 1.47
N SER A 58 11.06 12.02 0.34
CA SER A 58 10.15 11.41 -0.65
C SER A 58 10.37 9.93 -0.93
N GLY A 59 11.53 9.37 -0.56
CA GLY A 59 11.93 8.02 -0.98
C GLY A 59 12.16 7.90 -2.50
N ASN A 60 12.24 9.02 -3.23
CA ASN A 60 12.57 9.03 -4.64
C ASN A 60 14.06 8.73 -4.86
N ARG A 61 14.34 8.11 -6.01
CA ARG A 61 15.71 8.01 -6.51
C ARG A 61 16.20 9.39 -6.96
N GLY A 62 17.52 9.56 -6.96
CA GLY A 62 18.14 10.84 -7.30
C GLY A 62 17.85 11.34 -8.71
N ASP A 63 17.79 10.44 -9.70
CA ASP A 63 17.39 10.75 -11.08
C ASP A 63 15.94 11.26 -11.16
N GLY A 64 15.05 10.71 -10.33
CA GLY A 64 13.68 11.19 -10.18
C GLY A 64 13.60 12.63 -9.68
N ILE A 65 14.47 13.05 -8.76
CA ILE A 65 14.50 14.43 -8.27
C ILE A 65 15.22 15.36 -9.25
N CYS A 66 16.27 14.88 -9.91
CA CYS A 66 16.92 15.62 -11.00
C CYS A 66 16.00 15.92 -12.17
N SER A 67 14.86 15.23 -12.28
CA SER A 67 13.88 15.45 -13.35
C SER A 67 12.73 16.38 -13.02
N LEU A 68 12.69 16.90 -11.80
CA LEU A 68 11.67 17.82 -11.33
C LEU A 68 11.91 19.25 -11.81
N ARG A 69 10.85 19.88 -12.33
CA ARG A 69 10.85 21.29 -12.74
C ARG A 69 10.16 22.21 -11.74
N LEU A 70 10.50 23.49 -11.74
CA LEU A 70 9.86 24.46 -10.83
C LEU A 70 8.34 24.51 -11.03
N ALA A 71 7.88 24.48 -12.28
CA ALA A 71 6.46 24.51 -12.59
C ALA A 71 5.69 23.26 -12.15
N GLU A 72 6.40 22.17 -11.87
CA GLU A 72 5.84 20.91 -11.38
C GLU A 72 5.70 20.90 -9.85
N LEU A 73 6.25 21.92 -9.15
CA LEU A 73 5.99 22.16 -7.74
C LEU A 73 4.69 22.94 -7.58
N GLN A 74 3.73 22.36 -6.87
CA GLN A 74 2.41 22.98 -6.64
C GLN A 74 2.00 22.86 -5.17
N PRO A 75 1.48 23.93 -4.56
CA PRO A 75 0.98 23.87 -3.19
C PRO A 75 -0.33 23.09 -3.14
N GLY A 76 -0.55 22.44 -1.99
CA GLY A 76 -1.76 21.70 -1.73
C GLY A 76 -1.95 21.40 -0.25
N LYS A 77 -2.95 20.56 0.00
CA LYS A 77 -3.27 20.03 1.32
C LYS A 77 -3.42 18.52 1.24
N MET A 78 -2.86 17.83 2.20
CA MET A 78 -3.00 16.40 2.42
C MET A 78 -3.70 16.20 3.76
N LEU A 79 -4.70 15.32 3.81
CA LEU A 79 -5.35 14.99 5.08
C LEU A 79 -4.50 13.95 5.81
N HIS A 80 -4.21 14.17 7.09
CA HIS A 80 -3.51 13.23 7.97
C HIS A 80 -4.24 11.87 8.02
N PRO A 81 -3.56 10.73 8.33
CA PRO A 81 -4.21 9.43 8.47
C PRO A 81 -5.39 9.38 9.44
N ASN A 82 -5.42 10.26 10.46
CA ASN A 82 -6.57 10.42 11.37
C ASN A 82 -7.84 10.99 10.70
N ASN A 83 -7.74 11.46 9.44
CA ASN A 83 -8.81 12.12 8.69
C ASN A 83 -9.34 13.44 9.27
N GLU A 84 -8.62 14.06 10.20
CA GLU A 84 -9.04 15.29 10.88
C GLU A 84 -8.08 16.45 10.61
N THR A 85 -6.77 16.18 10.57
CA THR A 85 -5.76 17.23 10.46
C THR A 85 -5.38 17.50 8.99
N GLU A 86 -5.58 18.72 8.52
CA GLU A 86 -5.08 19.14 7.20
C GLU A 86 -3.60 19.53 7.28
N ILE A 87 -2.77 18.87 6.48
CA ILE A 87 -1.33 19.10 6.39
C ILE A 87 -1.03 19.91 5.12
N PRO A 88 -0.44 21.11 5.25
CA PRO A 88 0.12 21.83 4.12
C PRO A 88 1.21 20.99 3.43
N VAL A 89 1.13 20.86 2.12
CA VAL A 89 2.04 20.02 1.33
C VAL A 89 2.42 20.72 0.05
N ILE A 90 3.68 20.55 -0.37
CA ILE A 90 4.12 20.87 -1.72
C ILE A 90 4.18 19.57 -2.51
N PHE A 91 3.40 19.48 -3.57
CA PHE A 91 3.43 18.35 -4.50
C PHE A 91 4.49 18.59 -5.57
N GLY A 92 5.32 17.58 -5.82
CA GLY A 92 6.08 17.49 -7.07
C GLY A 92 5.30 16.63 -8.05
N LEU A 93 5.11 17.11 -9.29
CA LEU A 93 4.23 16.51 -10.30
C LEU A 93 4.99 16.25 -11.59
N GLN A 94 5.60 15.08 -11.73
CA GLN A 94 6.39 14.77 -12.91
C GLN A 94 5.52 14.20 -14.03
N ALA A 95 5.51 14.84 -15.20
CA ALA A 95 4.79 14.34 -16.37
C ALA A 95 5.46 13.11 -17.02
N GLU A 96 4.70 12.05 -17.33
CA GLU A 96 5.16 10.99 -18.22
C GLU A 96 4.89 11.40 -19.69
N ASP A 97 5.94 11.81 -20.41
CA ASP A 97 5.87 12.01 -21.86
C ASP A 97 5.90 10.62 -22.55
N LYS A 98 4.74 10.09 -22.94
CA LYS A 98 4.72 8.96 -23.90
C LYS A 98 4.57 9.47 -25.32
N ALA A 99 5.53 9.11 -26.17
CA ALA A 99 5.37 9.24 -27.61
C ALA A 99 4.31 8.23 -28.09
N GLY A 100 3.15 8.73 -28.53
CA GLY A 100 2.15 7.92 -29.19
C GLY A 100 2.66 7.39 -30.54
N LYS A 101 1.96 6.40 -31.11
CA LYS A 101 2.30 5.74 -32.40
C LYS A 101 2.43 6.69 -33.62
N ARG A 102 2.19 8.00 -33.45
CA ARG A 102 2.33 9.05 -34.48
C ARG A 102 3.21 10.24 -34.05
N GLY A 103 3.98 10.12 -32.97
CA GLY A 103 4.83 11.21 -32.47
C GLY A 103 4.10 12.29 -31.67
N MET A 104 2.78 12.18 -31.44
CA MET A 104 2.10 13.01 -30.44
C MET A 104 2.57 12.58 -29.04
N LYS A 105 3.19 13.52 -28.32
CA LYS A 105 3.43 13.38 -26.88
C LYS A 105 2.09 13.53 -26.16
N THR A 106 1.56 12.44 -25.65
CA THR A 106 0.42 12.49 -24.73
C THR A 106 0.97 12.37 -23.32
N THR A 107 0.78 13.41 -22.51
CA THR A 107 1.06 13.38 -21.07
C THR A 107 0.09 12.40 -20.44
N ILE A 108 0.59 11.22 -20.11
CA ILE A 108 -0.19 10.21 -19.39
C ILE A 108 0.19 10.40 -17.94
N ASN A 109 -0.77 10.81 -17.09
CA ASN A 109 -0.76 10.56 -15.66
C ASN A 109 0.52 10.98 -14.90
N PRO A 110 0.56 12.19 -14.31
CA PRO A 110 1.76 12.64 -13.62
C PRO A 110 2.08 11.72 -12.43
N PHE A 111 3.35 11.42 -12.27
CA PHE A 111 3.84 10.87 -11.03
C PHE A 111 3.83 11.96 -9.97
N MET A 112 3.36 11.63 -8.76
CA MET A 112 3.31 12.59 -7.67
C MET A 112 4.25 12.20 -6.54
N THR A 113 4.90 13.21 -5.96
CA THR A 113 5.61 13.14 -4.68
C THR A 113 5.09 14.24 -3.75
N SER A 114 5.23 14.06 -2.44
CA SER A 114 4.70 14.97 -1.42
C SER A 114 5.82 15.42 -0.49
N PHE A 115 5.91 16.73 -0.26
CA PHE A 115 6.86 17.35 0.67
C PHE A 115 6.08 18.11 1.74
N ILE A 116 6.25 17.72 3.00
CA ILE A 116 5.63 18.39 4.16
C ILE A 116 6.75 18.94 5.06
N ALA A 117 6.40 19.73 6.07
CA ALA A 117 7.40 20.18 7.03
C ALA A 117 7.91 18.99 7.87
N HIS A 118 9.22 18.77 7.85
CA HIS A 118 9.87 17.68 8.58
C HIS A 118 9.95 17.97 10.08
N ARG A 119 9.91 16.95 10.95
CA ARG A 119 9.97 17.13 12.41
C ARG A 119 11.22 17.91 12.83
N ARG A 120 12.35 17.57 12.21
CA ARG A 120 13.62 18.31 12.27
C ARG A 120 13.67 19.41 11.21
N ALA A 121 13.79 20.67 11.63
CA ALA A 121 13.73 21.85 10.76
C ALA A 121 14.83 21.89 9.70
N GLU A 122 16.02 21.38 10.01
CA GLU A 122 17.18 21.31 9.12
C GLU A 122 17.09 20.23 8.05
N MET A 123 16.17 19.28 8.22
CA MET A 123 15.83 18.24 7.24
C MET A 123 14.52 18.57 6.52
N CYS A 124 14.02 19.80 6.64
CA CYS A 124 12.75 20.20 6.08
C CYS A 124 12.86 20.42 4.56
N PRO A 125 12.15 19.63 3.73
CA PRO A 125 12.18 19.82 2.28
C PRO A 125 11.58 21.16 1.84
N ILE A 126 10.61 21.68 2.59
CA ILE A 126 10.02 23.01 2.33
C ILE A 126 11.07 24.10 2.60
N GLY A 127 11.85 23.97 3.68
CA GLY A 127 12.96 24.89 3.97
C GLY A 127 14.07 24.83 2.91
N ALA A 128 14.45 23.63 2.47
CA ALA A 128 15.42 23.46 1.38
C ALA A 128 14.94 24.08 0.06
N LEU A 129 13.65 23.92 -0.26
CA LEU A 129 13.03 24.60 -1.41
C LEU A 129 13.02 26.12 -1.21
N ALA A 130 12.72 26.64 -0.03
CA ALA A 130 12.74 28.06 0.26
C ALA A 130 14.13 28.68 0.02
N ILE A 131 15.20 28.00 0.48
CA ILE A 131 16.60 28.38 0.22
C ILE A 131 16.89 28.44 -1.28
N LEU A 132 16.47 27.42 -2.05
CA LEU A 132 16.61 27.42 -3.50
C LEU A 132 15.90 28.63 -4.13
N HIS A 133 14.66 28.90 -3.75
CA HIS A 133 13.87 29.97 -4.38
C HIS A 133 14.47 31.34 -4.06
N HIS A 134 14.91 31.57 -2.82
CA HIS A 134 15.64 32.79 -2.46
C HIS A 134 16.90 32.97 -3.33
N TYR A 135 17.69 31.91 -3.51
CA TYR A 135 18.85 31.96 -4.41
C TYR A 135 18.47 32.25 -5.87
N LEU A 136 17.45 31.59 -6.40
CA LEU A 136 17.05 31.75 -7.80
C LEU A 136 16.54 33.16 -8.11
N TYR A 137 15.65 33.68 -7.27
CA TYR A 137 14.96 34.92 -7.56
C TYR A 137 15.72 36.15 -7.05
N ASP A 138 16.28 36.09 -5.84
CA ASP A 138 16.89 37.28 -5.22
C ASP A 138 18.39 37.40 -5.49
N VAL A 139 19.10 36.28 -5.76
CA VAL A 139 20.55 36.30 -6.08
C VAL A 139 20.80 36.17 -7.57
N ARG A 140 20.22 35.14 -8.21
CA ARG A 140 20.43 34.86 -9.63
C ARG A 140 19.54 35.68 -10.56
N GLN A 141 18.54 36.38 -10.03
CA GLN A 141 17.59 37.17 -10.81
C GLN A 141 17.03 36.34 -11.98
N LEU A 142 16.57 35.12 -11.68
CA LEU A 142 16.15 34.12 -12.66
C LEU A 142 15.25 34.69 -13.77
N ALA A 143 14.30 35.56 -13.40
CA ALA A 143 13.38 36.15 -14.36
C ALA A 143 14.08 37.02 -15.41
N THR A 144 15.10 37.77 -15.02
CA THR A 144 15.89 38.62 -15.92
C THR A 144 16.80 37.76 -16.79
N VAL A 145 17.52 36.82 -16.18
CA VAL A 145 18.53 35.99 -16.86
C VAL A 145 17.90 35.09 -17.92
N GLU A 146 16.77 34.46 -17.60
CA GLU A 146 16.06 33.54 -18.51
C GLU A 146 14.91 34.24 -19.27
N GLN A 147 14.80 35.57 -19.15
CA GLN A 147 13.77 36.39 -19.82
C GLN A 147 12.34 35.86 -19.61
N ILE A 148 12.00 35.59 -18.35
CA ILE A 148 10.73 34.99 -17.98
C ILE A 148 9.61 36.03 -18.04
N ASP A 149 8.63 35.75 -18.89
CA ASP A 149 7.32 36.40 -18.86
C ASP A 149 6.31 35.52 -18.09
N TRP A 150 5.92 35.95 -16.89
CA TRP A 150 5.00 35.22 -16.02
C TRP A 150 3.57 35.11 -16.59
N SER A 151 3.21 35.95 -17.57
CA SER A 151 1.95 35.85 -18.31
C SER A 151 1.96 34.73 -19.35
N LEU A 152 3.14 34.16 -19.65
CA LEU A 152 3.32 33.10 -20.63
C LEU A 152 3.90 31.85 -19.97
N ASN A 153 3.04 30.86 -19.67
CA ASN A 153 3.44 29.57 -19.10
C ASN A 153 4.70 28.92 -19.71
N LYS A 154 4.91 29.05 -21.02
CA LYS A 154 6.05 28.45 -21.72
C LYS A 154 7.40 29.09 -21.35
N SER A 155 7.44 30.30 -20.81
CA SER A 155 8.67 31.04 -20.53
C SER A 155 9.48 30.44 -19.39
N TRP A 156 8.82 29.82 -18.41
CA TRP A 156 9.46 29.36 -17.17
C TRP A 156 9.29 27.86 -16.89
N ARG A 157 8.41 27.17 -17.63
CA ARG A 157 8.15 25.72 -17.45
C ARG A 157 9.34 24.81 -17.73
N GLN A 158 10.41 25.31 -18.36
CA GLN A 158 11.63 24.54 -18.58
C GLN A 158 12.66 24.65 -17.44
N ILE A 159 12.42 25.45 -16.41
CA ILE A 159 13.40 25.64 -15.33
C ILE A 159 13.39 24.43 -14.39
N TRP A 160 14.58 23.88 -14.14
CA TRP A 160 14.76 22.68 -13.32
C TRP A 160 14.99 23.03 -11.85
N VAL A 161 14.50 22.17 -10.95
CA VAL A 161 14.73 22.29 -9.50
C VAL A 161 16.22 22.07 -9.19
N LEU A 162 16.80 20.97 -9.69
CA LEU A 162 18.23 20.74 -9.68
C LEU A 162 18.80 21.06 -11.06
N HIS A 163 19.55 22.16 -11.14
CA HIS A 163 20.07 22.68 -12.39
C HIS A 163 21.58 22.81 -12.40
N SER A 164 22.16 22.83 -13.61
CA SER A 164 23.59 23.08 -13.80
C SER A 164 23.96 24.52 -13.43
N SER A 165 25.24 24.77 -13.11
CA SER A 165 25.73 26.13 -12.86
C SER A 165 25.72 27.03 -14.10
N LYS A 166 25.76 26.41 -15.31
CA LYS A 166 25.82 27.13 -16.59
C LYS A 166 24.44 27.49 -17.16
N SER A 167 23.42 26.68 -16.86
CA SER A 167 22.08 26.83 -17.44
C SER A 167 21.03 26.27 -16.48
N MET A 168 19.95 27.05 -16.27
CA MET A 168 18.82 26.67 -15.42
C MET A 168 17.75 25.86 -16.17
N THR A 169 17.82 25.86 -17.50
CA THR A 169 17.00 25.05 -18.41
C THR A 169 17.59 23.66 -18.67
N SER A 170 18.81 23.42 -18.17
CA SER A 170 19.50 22.13 -18.23
C SER A 170 19.51 21.45 -16.86
N GLY A 171 18.83 20.31 -16.76
CA GLY A 171 18.79 19.49 -15.56
C GLY A 171 20.17 18.92 -15.18
N TYR A 172 20.32 18.58 -13.90
CA TYR A 172 21.55 18.00 -13.38
C TYR A 172 21.77 16.57 -13.95
N SER A 173 22.96 16.29 -14.48
CA SER A 173 23.25 14.95 -15.03
C SER A 173 23.42 13.90 -13.92
N SER A 174 23.16 12.62 -14.22
CA SER A 174 23.39 11.53 -13.27
C SER A 174 24.84 11.47 -12.77
N GLN A 175 25.82 11.79 -13.63
CA GLN A 175 27.23 11.86 -13.25
C GLN A 175 27.51 13.04 -12.31
N SER A 176 26.90 14.19 -12.58
CA SER A 176 27.04 15.36 -11.71
C SER A 176 26.45 15.07 -10.33
N LEU A 177 25.31 14.37 -10.28
CA LEU A 177 24.71 13.93 -9.01
C LEU A 177 25.61 12.91 -8.30
N TYR A 178 26.18 11.94 -9.02
CA TYR A 178 27.17 11.00 -8.48
C TYR A 178 28.32 11.74 -7.78
N ASN A 179 28.96 12.66 -8.50
CA ASN A 179 30.10 13.42 -7.99
C ASN A 179 29.72 14.26 -6.76
N LEU A 180 28.49 14.79 -6.73
CA LEU A 180 27.97 15.55 -5.61
C LEU A 180 27.90 14.69 -4.33
N TYR A 181 27.36 13.47 -4.43
CA TYR A 181 27.27 12.54 -3.29
C TYR A 181 28.63 12.05 -2.82
N VAL A 182 29.50 11.65 -3.75
CA VAL A 182 30.86 11.20 -3.43
C VAL A 182 31.64 12.28 -2.69
N ASN A 183 31.53 13.53 -3.13
CA ASN A 183 32.21 14.64 -2.47
C ASN A 183 31.64 14.92 -1.06
N ALA A 184 30.33 14.78 -0.87
CA ALA A 184 29.72 14.94 0.45
C ALA A 184 30.13 13.80 1.39
N PHE A 185 30.10 12.55 0.95
CA PHE A 185 30.51 11.41 1.79
C PHE A 185 31.99 11.45 2.12
N ARG A 186 32.85 11.79 1.15
CA ARG A 186 34.28 12.00 1.43
C ARG A 186 34.52 13.10 2.46
N HIS A 187 33.77 14.20 2.39
CA HIS A 187 33.88 15.28 3.38
C HIS A 187 33.30 14.87 4.76
N ALA A 188 32.46 13.85 4.82
CA ALA A 188 31.98 13.26 6.06
C ALA A 188 32.91 12.15 6.58
N ASP A 189 34.10 11.97 5.99
CA ASP A 189 35.02 10.85 6.26
C ASP A 189 34.34 9.48 6.14
N PHE A 190 33.37 9.38 5.24
CA PHE A 190 32.57 8.18 5.02
C PHE A 190 33.08 7.39 3.80
N ASP A 191 34.02 6.48 4.04
CA ASP A 191 34.65 5.62 3.03
C ASP A 191 33.80 4.38 2.75
N SER A 192 32.77 4.50 1.90
CA SER A 192 32.04 3.33 1.40
C SER A 192 32.60 2.86 0.05
N PRO A 193 33.14 1.62 -0.07
CA PRO A 193 33.65 1.08 -1.32
C PRO A 193 32.54 0.79 -2.37
N ARG A 194 31.26 0.91 -2.01
CA ARG A 194 30.09 0.63 -2.87
C ARG A 194 29.08 1.78 -2.85
N LEU A 195 29.57 2.97 -3.14
CA LEU A 195 28.81 4.23 -3.13
C LEU A 195 27.73 4.26 -4.23
N LYS A 196 26.53 3.74 -3.94
CA LYS A 196 25.34 3.94 -4.80
C LYS A 196 24.78 5.35 -4.55
N VAL A 197 24.60 6.16 -5.60
CA VAL A 197 24.10 7.57 -5.59
C VAL A 197 22.62 7.71 -5.20
N HIS A 198 22.03 6.65 -4.69
CA HIS A 198 20.63 6.64 -4.31
C HIS A 198 20.53 5.94 -2.96
N PHE A 199 19.78 6.54 -2.05
CA PHE A 199 19.28 5.78 -0.91
C PHE A 199 18.53 4.55 -1.45
N PRO A 200 18.91 3.32 -1.06
CA PRO A 200 18.10 2.16 -1.29
C PRO A 200 16.74 2.38 -0.62
N ARG A 201 15.65 2.21 -1.36
CA ARG A 201 14.28 2.21 -0.80
C ARG A 201 14.13 1.32 0.47
N PRO A 202 14.83 0.17 0.60
CA PRO A 202 14.75 -0.66 1.81
C PRO A 202 15.22 0.03 3.10
N THR A 203 16.17 0.96 3.07
CA THR A 203 16.65 1.65 4.29
C THR A 203 15.61 2.62 4.83
N PHE A 204 14.80 3.22 3.95
CA PHE A 204 13.60 3.94 4.40
C PHE A 204 12.65 3.00 5.12
N GLY A 205 12.55 1.73 4.71
CA GLY A 205 11.73 0.70 5.35
C GLY A 205 12.03 0.59 6.84
N TYR A 206 13.26 0.25 7.23
CA TYR A 206 13.61 0.05 8.64
C TYR A 206 13.38 1.29 9.52
N LYS A 207 13.75 2.48 9.03
CA LYS A 207 13.53 3.73 9.77
C LYS A 207 12.05 4.12 9.85
N GLN A 208 11.26 3.75 8.86
CA GLN A 208 9.82 3.99 8.84
C GLN A 208 9.07 2.96 9.68
N GLU A 209 9.54 1.71 9.72
CA GLU A 209 9.03 0.65 10.59
C GLU A 209 9.18 1.02 12.07
N SER A 210 10.31 1.61 12.47
CA SER A 210 10.47 2.12 13.84
C SER A 210 9.54 3.30 14.18
N LEU A 211 8.99 3.96 13.16
CA LEU A 211 7.95 4.99 13.30
C LEU A 211 6.53 4.44 13.14
N GLY A 212 6.37 3.12 13.05
CA GLY A 212 5.08 2.42 12.94
C GLY A 212 4.52 2.35 11.52
N VAL A 213 5.35 2.57 10.50
CA VAL A 213 4.95 2.46 9.08
C VAL A 213 5.36 1.10 8.55
N GLU A 214 4.40 0.32 8.05
CA GLU A 214 4.69 -0.97 7.43
C GLU A 214 5.53 -0.81 6.14
N SER A 215 6.45 -1.75 5.89
CA SER A 215 7.19 -1.84 4.63
C SER A 215 6.29 -1.85 3.38
N SER A 216 5.06 -2.35 3.49
CA SER A 216 4.06 -2.35 2.42
C SER A 216 3.63 -0.93 2.02
N GLU A 217 3.58 0.01 2.97
CA GLU A 217 3.31 1.43 2.76
C GLU A 217 4.56 2.16 2.27
N THR A 218 5.73 1.85 2.82
CA THR A 218 7.02 2.37 2.35
C THR A 218 7.27 2.03 0.88
N GLY A 219 6.93 0.82 0.45
CA GLY A 219 7.03 0.40 -0.96
C GLY A 219 6.18 1.24 -1.92
N LYS A 220 5.16 1.95 -1.41
CA LYS A 220 4.31 2.86 -2.18
C LYS A 220 4.90 4.27 -2.32
N LEU A 221 6.01 4.58 -1.65
CA LEU A 221 6.71 5.85 -1.75
C LEU A 221 7.43 6.06 -3.10
N GLY A 222 7.75 7.32 -3.33
CA GLY A 222 8.28 7.84 -4.59
C GLY A 222 7.19 8.08 -5.63
N TRP A 223 7.63 8.22 -6.87
CA TRP A 223 6.78 8.51 -8.03
C TRP A 223 5.65 7.48 -8.21
N LYS A 224 4.41 7.87 -7.89
CA LYS A 224 3.20 7.03 -8.04
C LYS A 224 2.50 7.23 -9.38
N ARG A 225 2.32 6.17 -10.18
CA ARG A 225 1.61 6.21 -11.48
C ARG A 225 0.09 6.19 -11.25
N GLY A 226 -0.72 7.04 -11.88
CA GLY A 226 -2.19 6.87 -11.81
C GLY A 226 -3.04 7.76 -12.72
N ALA A 227 -4.30 7.36 -12.99
CA ALA A 227 -5.23 7.90 -14.00
C ALA A 227 -6.07 9.16 -13.62
N ALA A 228 -5.93 10.25 -14.42
CA ALA A 228 -6.63 11.56 -14.48
C ALA A 228 -6.98 12.39 -13.21
N TYR A 229 -6.75 13.71 -13.30
CA TYR A 229 -6.29 14.69 -12.27
C TYR A 229 -7.19 15.09 -11.07
N ASP A 230 -8.53 14.93 -11.06
CA ASP A 230 -9.33 15.78 -10.14
C ASP A 230 -10.10 15.15 -8.96
N ASP A 231 -10.23 13.82 -8.80
CA ASP A 231 -10.90 13.26 -7.60
C ASP A 231 -10.26 11.99 -7.00
N THR A 232 -9.33 11.35 -7.71
CA THR A 232 -8.92 9.96 -7.40
C THR A 232 -7.62 9.83 -6.57
N TYR A 233 -6.86 10.91 -6.32
CA TYR A 233 -5.45 10.77 -5.90
C TYR A 233 -5.07 11.18 -4.49
N ARG A 234 -5.78 12.12 -3.86
CA ARG A 234 -5.53 12.42 -2.44
C ARG A 234 -5.64 11.16 -1.56
N PRO A 235 -6.59 10.23 -1.80
CA PRO A 235 -6.62 8.94 -1.11
C PRO A 235 -5.45 8.01 -1.45
N ALA A 236 -4.84 8.19 -2.63
CA ALA A 236 -3.76 7.33 -3.12
C ALA A 236 -2.37 7.75 -2.61
N ILE A 237 -2.21 8.90 -1.95
CA ILE A 237 -0.94 9.24 -1.31
C ILE A 237 -0.71 8.27 -0.14
N PRO A 238 0.45 7.61 -0.03
CA PRO A 238 0.76 6.77 1.13
C PRO A 238 1.04 7.67 2.35
N LYS A 239 -0.02 8.25 2.93
CA LYS A 239 0.04 9.28 3.99
C LYS A 239 0.91 8.84 5.16
N LYS A 240 0.78 7.59 5.60
CA LYS A 240 1.58 6.99 6.68
C LYS A 240 3.07 7.03 6.35
N ALA A 241 3.43 6.59 5.14
CA ALA A 241 4.82 6.57 4.71
C ALA A 241 5.37 7.98 4.48
N VAL A 242 4.56 8.93 4.01
CA VAL A 242 4.94 10.34 3.93
C VAL A 242 5.25 10.89 5.31
N LEU A 243 4.41 10.65 6.32
CA LEU A 243 4.68 11.06 7.71
C LEU A 243 5.97 10.43 8.25
N GLY A 244 6.16 9.13 8.06
CA GLY A 244 7.38 8.43 8.47
C GLY A 244 8.64 9.00 7.82
N CYS A 245 8.61 9.29 6.52
CA CYS A 245 9.69 9.99 5.80
C CYS A 245 10.05 11.35 6.41
N HIS A 246 9.08 12.01 7.04
CA HIS A 246 9.24 13.32 7.66
C HIS A 246 9.46 13.25 9.18
N GLY A 247 9.63 12.05 9.71
CA GLY A 247 9.98 11.79 11.10
C GLY A 247 8.81 11.73 12.07
N TYR A 248 7.56 11.62 11.59
CA TYR A 248 6.35 11.52 12.43
C TYR A 248 5.86 10.08 12.53
N LYS A 249 5.26 9.73 13.66
CA LYS A 249 4.53 8.46 13.82
C LYS A 249 3.12 8.57 13.23
N GLU A 250 2.50 7.44 12.89
CA GLU A 250 1.15 7.42 12.30
C GLU A 250 0.07 8.09 13.17
N HIS A 251 0.14 7.86 14.48
CA HIS A 251 -0.86 8.32 15.47
C HIS A 251 -0.51 9.68 16.07
N GLU A 252 0.63 10.26 15.69
CA GLU A 252 1.09 11.53 16.23
C GLU A 252 0.32 12.69 15.60
N TYR A 253 0.00 13.70 16.40
CA TYR A 253 -0.56 14.93 15.88
C TYR A 253 0.49 15.68 15.05
N TYR A 254 0.16 16.03 13.81
CA TYR A 254 1.09 16.76 12.94
C TYR A 254 1.18 18.23 13.34
N ASP A 255 2.16 18.57 14.17
CA ASP A 255 2.46 19.95 14.53
C ASP A 255 3.97 20.15 14.81
N PRO A 256 4.77 20.49 13.78
CA PRO A 256 6.20 20.71 13.96
C PRO A 256 6.46 21.95 14.81
N VAL A 257 6.85 21.76 16.08
CA VAL A 257 6.98 22.84 17.08
C VAL A 257 7.84 24.01 16.65
N TRP A 258 8.91 23.77 15.89
CA TRP A 258 9.79 24.83 15.39
C TRP A 258 9.10 25.81 14.45
N ARG A 259 7.92 25.48 13.91
CA ARG A 259 7.10 26.40 13.10
C ARG A 259 6.43 27.49 13.93
N HIS A 260 6.30 27.29 15.24
CA HIS A 260 5.70 28.26 16.16
C HIS A 260 6.67 29.36 16.61
N VAL A 261 7.97 29.20 16.34
CA VAL A 261 8.96 30.25 16.57
C VAL A 261 8.64 31.42 15.65
N HIS A 262 8.42 32.60 16.23
CA HIS A 262 7.93 33.75 15.49
C HIS A 262 9.03 34.30 14.58
N VAL A 263 8.71 34.46 13.29
CA VAL A 263 9.58 35.14 12.33
C VAL A 263 9.06 36.56 12.13
N PRO A 264 9.85 37.60 12.46
CA PRO A 264 9.46 38.99 12.23
C PRO A 264 9.05 39.25 10.78
N GLU A 265 7.95 39.98 10.60
CA GLU A 265 7.38 40.32 9.27
C GLU A 265 8.39 41.03 8.37
N VAL A 266 9.26 41.87 8.96
CA VAL A 266 10.34 42.56 8.24
C VAL A 266 11.33 41.58 7.61
N PHE A 267 11.55 40.39 8.20
CA PHE A 267 12.40 39.35 7.64
C PHE A 267 11.70 38.64 6.49
N LEU A 268 10.41 38.33 6.65
CA LEU A 268 9.61 37.66 5.61
C LEU A 268 9.65 38.42 4.28
N ARG A 269 9.65 39.75 4.34
CA ARG A 269 9.75 40.61 3.16
C ARG A 269 11.11 40.57 2.45
N LEU A 270 12.16 40.04 3.05
CA LEU A 270 13.49 39.97 2.40
C LEU A 270 13.62 38.82 1.40
N MET A 271 12.65 37.90 1.35
CA MET A 271 12.64 36.81 0.38
C MET A 271 11.58 37.06 -0.69
N CYS A 272 12.02 37.05 -1.95
CA CYS A 272 11.17 37.09 -3.12
C CYS A 272 10.17 38.27 -3.08
N LEU A 273 10.68 39.50 -3.01
CA LEU A 273 9.90 40.77 -2.96
C LEU A 273 8.90 40.95 -4.11
N MET A 274 9.18 40.40 -5.29
CA MET A 274 8.37 40.51 -6.50
C MET A 274 7.12 39.60 -6.50
N ALA A 275 6.98 38.70 -5.52
CA ALA A 275 6.00 37.63 -5.57
C ALA A 275 4.56 38.18 -5.60
N GLU A 276 4.24 39.14 -4.75
CA GLU A 276 2.93 39.77 -4.63
C GLU A 276 2.54 40.50 -5.91
N ASP A 277 3.45 41.29 -6.48
CA ASP A 277 3.22 42.02 -7.73
C ASP A 277 2.96 41.07 -8.90
N ILE A 278 3.72 39.97 -8.98
CA ILE A 278 3.49 38.94 -10.00
C ILE A 278 2.13 38.27 -9.78
N ILE A 279 1.79 37.89 -8.55
CA ILE A 279 0.48 37.30 -8.22
C ILE A 279 -0.63 38.23 -8.66
N ALA A 280 -0.56 39.52 -8.32
CA ALA A 280 -1.54 40.53 -8.71
C ALA A 280 -1.66 40.64 -10.23
N GLY A 281 -0.55 40.59 -10.97
CA GLY A 281 -0.52 40.66 -12.43
C GLY A 281 -1.06 39.42 -13.16
N VAL A 282 -0.90 38.21 -12.59
CA VAL A 282 -1.32 36.96 -13.26
C VAL A 282 -2.66 36.40 -12.75
N ARG A 283 -3.13 36.83 -11.58
CA ARG A 283 -4.35 36.31 -10.95
C ARG A 283 -5.57 36.59 -11.83
N GLY A 284 -6.42 35.58 -12.01
CA GLY A 284 -7.59 35.64 -12.89
C GLY A 284 -7.29 35.44 -14.37
N GLY A 285 -6.02 35.40 -14.78
CA GLY A 285 -5.63 35.13 -16.16
C GLY A 285 -5.98 33.71 -16.63
N LYS A 286 -6.48 33.60 -17.86
CA LYS A 286 -6.83 32.30 -18.48
C LYS A 286 -5.57 31.43 -18.59
N ASN A 287 -5.64 30.20 -18.07
CA ASN A 287 -4.52 29.25 -18.00
C ASN A 287 -3.34 29.65 -17.08
N LEU A 288 -3.45 30.70 -16.27
CA LEU A 288 -2.36 31.13 -15.37
C LEU A 288 -2.50 30.65 -13.91
N ARG A 289 -3.53 29.85 -13.62
CA ARG A 289 -3.76 29.29 -12.27
C ARG A 289 -2.53 28.59 -11.68
N GLY A 290 -1.76 27.86 -12.50
CA GLY A 290 -0.53 27.20 -12.06
C GLY A 290 0.57 28.20 -11.68
N THR A 291 0.73 29.28 -12.44
CA THR A 291 1.66 30.38 -12.13
C THR A 291 1.25 31.09 -10.85
N THR A 292 -0.03 31.43 -10.70
CA THR A 292 -0.56 32.07 -9.47
C THR A 292 -0.28 31.19 -8.25
N LYS A 293 -0.63 29.90 -8.32
CA LYS A 293 -0.40 28.96 -7.22
C LYS A 293 1.09 28.77 -6.90
N TYR A 294 1.94 28.72 -7.92
CA TYR A 294 3.38 28.62 -7.72
C TYR A 294 3.91 29.81 -6.91
N TRP A 295 3.50 31.04 -7.23
CA TRP A 295 3.94 32.20 -6.45
C TRP A 295 3.31 32.28 -5.07
N GLU A 296 2.05 31.87 -4.91
CA GLU A 296 1.44 31.71 -3.58
C GLU A 296 2.20 30.70 -2.71
N MET A 297 2.72 29.62 -3.31
CA MET A 297 3.63 28.68 -2.63
C MET A 297 4.94 29.37 -2.22
N VAL A 298 5.54 30.19 -3.07
CA VAL A 298 6.78 30.93 -2.74
C VAL A 298 6.56 31.84 -1.54
N VAL A 299 5.45 32.58 -1.50
CA VAL A 299 5.09 33.42 -0.34
C VAL A 299 4.89 32.57 0.91
N PHE A 300 4.17 31.44 0.80
CA PHE A 300 3.98 30.49 1.90
C PHE A 300 5.29 29.93 2.45
N MET A 301 6.32 29.78 1.62
CA MET A 301 7.63 29.25 2.03
C MET A 301 8.50 30.23 2.82
N ARG A 302 8.18 31.53 2.88
CA ARG A 302 9.04 32.54 3.52
C ARG A 302 9.38 32.25 4.99
N PRO A 303 8.43 31.88 5.87
CA PRO A 303 8.78 31.53 7.25
C PRO A 303 9.71 30.32 7.34
N PHE A 304 9.53 29.35 6.44
CA PHE A 304 10.35 28.15 6.37
C PHE A 304 11.79 28.43 5.98
N LEU A 305 12.05 29.48 5.18
CA LEU A 305 13.42 29.92 4.90
C LEU A 305 14.13 30.24 6.22
N PHE A 306 13.56 31.12 7.04
CA PHE A 306 14.21 31.60 8.26
C PHE A 306 14.26 30.55 9.36
N GLN A 307 13.18 29.80 9.58
CA GLN A 307 13.14 28.75 10.61
C GLN A 307 14.11 27.60 10.29
N SER A 308 14.11 27.09 9.05
CA SER A 308 15.06 26.04 8.65
C SER A 308 16.50 26.56 8.60
N ALA A 309 16.72 27.78 8.11
CA ALA A 309 18.05 28.40 8.12
C ALA A 309 18.58 28.59 9.54
N ALA A 310 17.74 29.02 10.50
CA ALA A 310 18.12 29.18 11.89
C ALA A 310 18.55 27.86 12.54
N ALA A 311 17.82 26.77 12.24
CA ALA A 311 18.21 25.43 12.66
C ALA A 311 19.54 25.00 12.04
N ILE A 312 19.74 25.26 10.73
CA ILE A 312 21.01 25.00 10.04
C ILE A 312 22.16 25.81 10.65
N PHE A 313 21.90 27.06 11.01
CA PHE A 313 22.87 27.97 11.60
C PHE A 313 23.41 27.46 12.94
N GLN A 314 22.59 26.75 13.73
CA GLN A 314 23.03 26.19 15.01
C GLN A 314 24.16 25.18 14.88
N PHE A 315 24.29 24.47 13.76
CA PHE A 315 25.31 23.44 13.58
C PHE A 315 26.27 23.67 12.40
N CYS A 316 25.92 24.54 11.45
CA CYS A 316 26.78 24.90 10.32
C CYS A 316 26.75 26.41 10.05
N PRO A 317 27.11 27.27 11.04
CA PRO A 317 27.02 28.73 10.89
C PRO A 317 27.94 29.27 9.78
N ASN A 318 29.00 28.53 9.46
CA ASN A 318 30.00 28.92 8.46
C ASN A 318 29.59 28.56 7.01
N SER A 319 28.42 27.97 6.79
CA SER A 319 27.95 27.61 5.45
C SER A 319 27.83 28.84 4.55
N GLU A 320 28.12 28.66 3.27
CA GLU A 320 28.08 29.75 2.28
C GLU A 320 26.68 30.32 2.08
N ILE A 321 25.62 29.58 2.44
CA ILE A 321 24.25 30.10 2.40
C ILE A 321 24.06 31.31 3.33
N PHE A 322 24.80 31.39 4.44
CA PHE A 322 24.70 32.52 5.39
C PHE A 322 25.58 33.71 5.00
N LYS A 323 26.48 33.53 4.03
CA LYS A 323 27.36 34.61 3.54
C LYS A 323 26.87 35.19 2.23
N GLN A 324 26.32 34.35 1.35
CA GLN A 324 25.99 34.74 -0.02
C GLN A 324 24.51 34.97 -0.28
N LEU A 325 23.61 34.49 0.59
CA LEU A 325 22.18 34.77 0.44
C LEU A 325 21.81 36.06 1.19
N PRO A 326 21.35 37.13 0.50
CA PRO A 326 21.19 38.45 1.09
C PRO A 326 20.32 38.49 2.34
N ALA A 327 19.21 37.73 2.37
CA ALA A 327 18.35 37.70 3.55
C ALA A 327 19.06 37.02 4.73
N LEU A 328 19.78 35.93 4.51
CA LEU A 328 20.46 35.18 5.57
C LEU A 328 21.81 35.79 5.98
N ALA A 329 22.40 36.62 5.12
CA ALA A 329 23.60 37.42 5.39
C ALA A 329 23.31 38.67 6.23
N ASN A 330 22.03 39.04 6.39
CA ASN A 330 21.63 40.16 7.23
C ASN A 330 22.02 39.91 8.70
N ARG A 331 22.73 40.86 9.30
CA ARG A 331 23.24 40.76 10.67
C ARG A 331 22.13 40.63 11.71
N ASP A 332 21.00 41.32 11.54
CA ASP A 332 19.87 41.24 12.47
C ASP A 332 19.24 39.84 12.44
N ILE A 333 19.18 39.23 11.25
CA ILE A 333 18.68 37.87 11.09
C ILE A 333 19.66 36.88 11.71
N GLN A 334 20.97 37.03 11.49
CA GLN A 334 21.98 36.17 12.14
C GLN A 334 21.94 36.29 13.66
N ASN A 335 21.77 37.50 14.20
CA ASN A 335 21.58 37.72 15.63
C ASN A 335 20.31 37.02 16.13
N TRP A 336 19.18 37.15 15.43
CA TRP A 336 17.93 36.46 15.75
C TRP A 336 18.09 34.94 15.71
N MET A 337 18.76 34.39 14.70
CA MET A 337 19.05 32.95 14.57
C MET A 337 19.91 32.45 15.74
N ALA A 338 20.93 33.22 16.13
CA ALA A 338 21.86 32.86 17.21
C ALA A 338 21.22 32.93 18.60
N THR A 339 20.26 33.84 18.81
CA THR A 339 19.70 34.17 20.13
C THR A 339 18.21 33.80 20.22
N THR A 340 17.33 34.66 19.71
CA THR A 340 15.88 34.57 19.83
C THR A 340 15.31 33.23 19.37
N TYR A 341 15.68 32.77 18.16
CA TYR A 341 15.19 31.51 17.62
C TYR A 341 15.51 30.34 18.56
N ARG A 342 16.75 30.29 19.06
CA ARG A 342 17.21 29.23 19.96
C ARG A 342 16.47 29.26 21.30
N SER A 343 16.30 30.45 21.89
CA SER A 343 15.60 30.59 23.17
C SER A 343 14.11 30.25 23.06
N GLU A 344 13.44 30.72 22.00
CA GLU A 344 12.01 30.45 21.77
C GLU A 344 11.78 28.97 21.46
N LEU A 345 12.60 28.37 20.59
CA LEU A 345 12.51 26.94 20.29
C LEU A 345 12.69 26.10 21.54
N CYS A 346 13.67 26.44 22.38
CA CYS A 346 13.91 25.73 23.64
C CYS A 346 12.71 25.85 24.60
N ALA A 347 12.12 27.05 24.71
CA ALA A 347 10.92 27.26 25.52
C ALA A 347 9.71 26.47 25.00
N LEU A 348 9.50 26.45 23.68
CA LEU A 348 8.41 25.70 23.05
C LEU A 348 8.60 24.18 23.21
N GLN A 349 9.82 23.67 23.03
CA GLN A 349 10.14 22.26 23.27
C GLN A 349 9.96 21.87 24.74
N ALA A 350 10.26 22.78 25.68
CA ALA A 350 10.00 22.56 27.10
C ALA A 350 8.50 22.51 27.41
N GLN A 351 7.68 23.31 26.71
CA GLN A 351 6.22 23.32 26.85
C GLN A 351 5.54 22.08 26.26
N GLU A 352 6.06 21.54 25.15
CA GLU A 352 5.59 20.29 24.55
C GLU A 352 5.79 19.09 25.50
N GLY A 353 6.77 19.20 26.41
CA GLY A 353 7.15 18.14 27.34
C GLY A 353 8.01 17.08 26.67
N SER A 354 8.64 16.25 27.49
CA SER A 354 9.45 15.14 26.98
C SER A 354 8.54 14.06 26.41
N ALA A 355 8.69 13.73 25.11
CA ALA A 355 7.98 12.63 24.49
C ALA A 355 8.16 11.29 25.23
N ILE A 356 9.32 11.11 25.88
CA ILE A 356 9.62 9.94 26.72
C ILE A 356 8.76 9.96 27.98
N ASP A 357 8.56 11.13 28.60
CA ASP A 357 7.75 11.24 29.82
C ASP A 357 6.25 11.12 29.52
N ILE A 358 5.79 11.63 28.37
CA ILE A 358 4.43 11.38 27.88
C ILE A 358 4.22 9.88 27.61
N GLN A 359 5.15 9.21 26.93
CA GLN A 359 5.06 7.77 26.69
C GLN A 359 5.09 6.97 28.00
N ARG A 360 5.97 7.31 28.94
CA ARG A 360 6.00 6.69 30.27
C ARG A 360 4.70 6.90 31.05
N MET A 361 4.07 8.06 30.90
CA MET A 361 2.77 8.36 31.52
C MET A 361 1.67 7.50 30.89
N GLN A 362 1.61 7.41 29.56
CA GLN A 362 0.68 6.54 28.85
C GLN A 362 0.87 5.06 29.23
N ASP A 363 2.12 4.58 29.28
CA ASP A 363 2.43 3.22 29.69
C ASP A 363 2.00 2.96 31.15
N ARG A 364 2.18 3.92 32.04
CA ARG A 364 1.72 3.82 33.43
C ARG A 364 0.19 3.78 33.53
N MET A 365 -0.50 4.63 32.77
CA MET A 365 -1.97 4.63 32.71
C MET A 365 -2.49 3.31 32.15
N LEU A 366 -1.89 2.79 31.08
CA LEU A 366 -2.27 1.52 30.48
C LEU A 366 -2.05 0.35 31.44
N ARG A 367 -0.92 0.32 32.18
CA ARG A 367 -0.68 -0.69 33.23
C ARG A 367 -1.73 -0.63 34.32
N THR A 368 -2.06 0.56 34.79
CA THR A 368 -3.11 0.77 35.82
C THR A 368 -4.46 0.23 35.32
N ALA A 369 -4.86 0.58 34.09
CA ALA A 369 -6.09 0.07 33.49
C ALA A 369 -6.08 -1.46 33.33
N LEU A 370 -4.96 -2.06 32.95
CA LEU A 370 -4.83 -3.51 32.84
C LEU A 370 -4.91 -4.21 34.22
N GLU A 371 -4.35 -3.60 35.25
CA GLU A 371 -4.46 -4.09 36.63
C GLU A 371 -5.90 -4.03 37.14
N GLU A 372 -6.63 -2.95 36.86
CA GLU A 372 -8.07 -2.82 37.17
C GLU A 372 -8.90 -3.88 36.44
N VAL A 373 -8.65 -4.12 35.15
CA VAL A 373 -9.32 -5.17 34.38
C VAL A 373 -9.03 -6.55 34.94
N ARG A 374 -7.78 -6.83 35.33
CA ARG A 374 -7.42 -8.10 35.98
C ARG A 374 -8.12 -8.28 37.34
N ALA A 375 -8.20 -7.22 38.15
CA ALA A 375 -8.91 -7.26 39.43
C ALA A 375 -10.40 -7.54 39.24
N LEU A 376 -11.03 -6.89 38.25
CA LEU A 376 -12.43 -7.15 37.87
C LEU A 376 -12.63 -8.58 37.36
N GLN A 377 -11.72 -9.09 36.53
CA GLN A 377 -11.77 -10.45 36.03
C GLN A 377 -11.63 -11.49 37.16
N ALA A 378 -10.72 -11.26 38.12
CA ALA A 378 -10.58 -12.12 39.29
C ALA A 378 -11.86 -12.12 40.14
N LYS A 379 -12.48 -10.96 40.32
CA LYS A 379 -13.77 -10.83 41.02
C LYS A 379 -14.88 -11.62 40.30
N HIS A 380 -15.04 -11.45 38.99
CA HIS A 380 -16.02 -12.22 38.21
C HIS A 380 -15.74 -13.73 38.25
N THR A 381 -14.48 -14.14 38.20
CA THR A 381 -14.10 -15.57 38.29
C THR A 381 -14.51 -16.16 39.65
N ASN A 382 -14.34 -15.40 40.74
CA ASN A 382 -14.76 -15.81 42.08
C ASN A 382 -16.29 -15.88 42.21
N GLU A 383 -17.01 -14.93 41.63
CA GLU A 383 -18.48 -14.93 41.58
C GLU A 383 -19.01 -16.13 40.79
N ILE A 384 -18.43 -16.41 39.62
CA ILE A 384 -18.78 -17.58 38.81
C ILE A 384 -18.47 -18.88 39.56
N GLY A 385 -17.31 -18.96 40.23
CA GLY A 385 -16.95 -20.12 41.06
C GLY A 385 -17.97 -20.37 42.18
N SER A 386 -18.41 -19.30 42.84
CA SER A 386 -19.45 -19.35 43.87
C SER A 386 -20.79 -19.82 43.32
N LEU A 387 -21.19 -19.34 42.13
CA LEU A 387 -22.41 -19.77 41.44
C LEU A 387 -22.33 -21.24 41.02
N ILE A 388 -21.19 -21.70 40.50
CA ILE A 388 -20.97 -23.11 40.15
C ILE A 388 -21.07 -23.99 41.40
N GLN A 389 -20.47 -23.58 42.51
CA GLN A 389 -20.56 -24.31 43.77
C GLN A 389 -22.00 -24.39 44.28
N LEU A 390 -22.74 -23.27 44.25
CA LEU A 390 -24.15 -23.23 44.63
C LEU A 390 -25.01 -24.12 43.72
N MET A 391 -24.75 -24.12 42.41
CA MET A 391 -25.42 -25.01 41.46
C MET A 391 -25.10 -26.48 41.75
N LYS A 392 -23.83 -26.84 42.01
CA LYS A 392 -23.42 -28.20 42.40
C LYS A 392 -24.10 -28.65 43.70
N CYS A 393 -24.21 -27.78 44.70
CA CYS A 393 -24.93 -28.07 45.94
C CYS A 393 -26.42 -28.34 45.69
N ARG A 394 -27.07 -27.54 44.83
CA ARG A 394 -28.48 -27.75 44.47
C ARG A 394 -28.70 -29.01 43.63
N THR A 395 -27.84 -29.29 42.66
CA THR A 395 -27.98 -30.46 41.78
C THR A 395 -27.60 -31.78 42.47
N ALA A 396 -26.73 -31.75 43.48
CA ALA A 396 -26.41 -32.93 44.29
C ALA A 396 -27.65 -33.52 44.99
N ILE A 397 -28.63 -32.70 45.33
CA ILE A 397 -29.91 -33.13 45.92
C ILE A 397 -30.76 -33.93 44.93
N PHE A 398 -30.60 -33.68 43.64
CA PHE A 398 -31.35 -34.35 42.56
C PHE A 398 -30.63 -35.58 42.00
N SER A 399 -29.46 -35.95 42.51
CA SER A 399 -28.74 -37.15 42.08
C SER A 399 -29.18 -38.37 42.90
N PRO A 400 -29.88 -39.37 42.32
CA PRO A 400 -30.56 -40.43 43.09
C PRO A 400 -29.65 -41.43 43.82
N THR A 401 -28.33 -41.33 43.69
CA THR A 401 -27.36 -42.37 44.10
C THR A 401 -26.60 -42.09 45.39
N LYS A 402 -26.84 -40.98 46.08
CA LYS A 402 -26.28 -40.73 47.42
C LYS A 402 -27.40 -40.42 48.40
N GLY A 403 -27.54 -41.27 49.43
CA GLY A 403 -28.60 -41.17 50.44
C GLY A 403 -28.78 -39.74 50.94
N PHE A 404 -29.96 -39.20 50.72
CA PHE A 404 -30.37 -37.88 51.19
C PHE A 404 -30.34 -37.86 52.73
N SER A 405 -29.41 -37.12 53.31
CA SER A 405 -29.38 -36.83 54.75
C SER A 405 -29.87 -35.41 55.00
N THR A 406 -30.96 -35.31 55.76
CA THR A 406 -31.60 -34.04 56.17
C THR A 406 -30.64 -33.16 57.00
N GLU A 407 -29.70 -33.76 57.74
CA GLU A 407 -28.69 -33.03 58.51
C GLU A 407 -27.67 -32.29 57.63
N SER A 408 -27.26 -32.89 56.50
CA SER A 408 -26.32 -32.25 55.57
C SER A 408 -26.94 -31.03 54.87
N TYR A 409 -28.25 -31.10 54.57
CA TYR A 409 -28.99 -30.01 53.93
C TYR A 409 -29.12 -28.78 54.85
N HIS A 410 -29.44 -28.99 56.13
CA HIS A 410 -29.53 -27.91 57.10
C HIS A 410 -28.16 -27.26 57.39
N ARG A 411 -27.08 -28.05 57.41
CA ARG A 411 -25.72 -27.54 57.63
C ARG A 411 -25.21 -26.66 56.46
N SER A 412 -25.66 -26.92 55.22
CA SER A 412 -25.35 -26.05 54.06
C SER A 412 -26.22 -24.79 53.98
N SER A 413 -27.41 -24.78 54.60
CA SER A 413 -28.30 -23.60 54.65
C SER A 413 -27.89 -22.56 55.70
N LEU A 414 -26.96 -22.90 56.60
CA LEU A 414 -26.46 -22.06 57.69
C LEU A 414 -25.17 -21.30 57.34
N PHE A 415 -24.79 -21.21 56.07
CA PHE A 415 -23.75 -20.25 55.65
C PHE A 415 -24.33 -18.84 55.71
N ASP A 416 -24.36 -18.29 56.92
CA ASP A 416 -24.62 -16.89 57.22
C ASP A 416 -23.64 -16.02 56.43
N CYS A 417 -24.21 -15.24 55.51
CA CYS A 417 -23.57 -14.09 54.90
C CYS A 417 -23.46 -12.97 55.93
N HIS A 418 -22.49 -13.05 56.84
CA HIS A 418 -22.06 -11.90 57.62
C HIS A 418 -20.86 -11.20 56.95
N PRO A 419 -20.95 -9.90 56.63
CA PRO A 419 -19.84 -9.14 56.09
C PRO A 419 -18.93 -8.72 57.26
N THR A 420 -17.83 -9.44 57.48
CA THR A 420 -16.76 -8.97 58.35
C THR A 420 -15.96 -7.88 57.61
N THR A 421 -16.29 -6.65 57.99
CA THR A 421 -15.45 -5.48 57.76
C THR A 421 -14.17 -5.67 58.57
N THR A 422 -13.06 -5.99 57.93
CA THR A 422 -11.74 -5.92 58.56
C THR A 422 -10.72 -5.34 57.60
N THR A 423 -10.11 -4.27 58.08
CA THR A 423 -9.02 -3.44 57.59
C THR A 423 -7.81 -4.24 57.06
N PRO A 424 -7.03 -3.68 56.12
CA PRO A 424 -5.87 -4.36 55.54
C PRO A 424 -4.63 -4.19 56.44
N PRO A 425 -3.77 -5.22 56.60
CA PRO A 425 -2.40 -5.01 57.00
C PRO A 425 -1.46 -4.95 55.79
N SER A 426 -0.51 -4.03 55.93
CA SER A 426 0.64 -3.72 55.09
C SER A 426 1.54 -4.94 54.79
N PRO A 427 2.43 -4.89 53.77
CA PRO A 427 3.15 -6.06 53.26
C PRO A 427 4.53 -6.26 53.89
N SER A 428 5.02 -7.52 53.83
CA SER A 428 6.41 -8.01 53.64
C SER A 428 6.74 -9.22 54.55
N PRO A 429 7.84 -9.97 54.31
CA PRO A 429 8.33 -10.55 53.05
C PRO A 429 8.73 -12.04 53.18
N GLY A 430 8.64 -12.78 52.06
CA GLY A 430 9.47 -13.97 51.78
C GLY A 430 9.11 -15.27 52.50
N GLU A 431 8.82 -16.33 51.73
CA GLU A 431 9.67 -17.53 51.73
C GLU A 431 9.20 -18.54 50.67
N HIS A 432 10.21 -19.24 50.14
CA HIS A 432 10.19 -20.25 49.10
C HIS A 432 9.18 -21.38 49.35
N MET A 433 8.46 -21.80 48.30
CA MET A 433 7.99 -23.18 48.21
C MET A 433 8.36 -23.80 46.87
N GLN A 434 9.18 -24.84 46.97
CA GLN A 434 9.71 -25.67 45.91
C GLN A 434 8.60 -26.51 45.26
N SER A 435 8.68 -26.57 43.94
CA SER A 435 7.92 -27.45 43.06
C SER A 435 8.42 -28.89 43.22
N TYR A 436 7.55 -29.80 43.67
CA TYR A 436 7.71 -31.24 43.50
C TYR A 436 6.69 -31.75 42.48
N MET A 437 7.20 -32.26 41.36
CA MET A 437 6.49 -33.12 40.41
C MET A 437 6.50 -34.55 40.94
N PRO A 438 5.43 -35.34 40.74
CA PRO A 438 5.53 -36.79 40.78
C PRO A 438 5.67 -37.38 39.37
N GLU A 439 6.50 -38.40 39.36
CA GLU A 439 7.05 -39.18 38.26
C GLU A 439 6.08 -40.24 37.72
N ALA A 440 6.38 -40.69 36.50
CA ALA A 440 5.62 -41.57 35.65
C ALA A 440 5.40 -43.00 36.18
N MET A 441 4.30 -43.63 35.76
CA MET A 441 4.11 -45.08 35.77
C MET A 441 3.74 -45.54 34.36
N MET A 442 4.63 -46.33 33.75
CA MET A 442 4.38 -47.13 32.55
C MET A 442 3.46 -48.30 32.84
N LEU A 443 2.66 -48.74 31.85
CA LEU A 443 2.41 -50.16 31.54
C LEU A 443 1.75 -50.35 30.15
N SER A 444 2.50 -51.02 29.28
CA SER A 444 2.17 -52.12 28.33
C SER A 444 1.14 -52.02 27.19
N GLU A 445 1.54 -52.68 26.10
CA GLU A 445 1.00 -52.83 24.74
C GLU A 445 -0.15 -53.86 24.58
N ASP A 446 -0.69 -53.86 23.34
CA ASP A 446 -1.46 -54.89 22.61
C ASP A 446 -3.01 -54.87 22.59
N GLY A 447 -3.56 -54.74 21.38
CA GLY A 447 -4.92 -55.20 21.03
C GLY A 447 -5.64 -54.44 19.90
N ASP A 448 -5.62 -54.99 18.69
CA ASP A 448 -6.25 -54.49 17.46
C ASP A 448 -7.80 -54.40 17.49
N ILE A 449 -8.30 -53.26 17.00
CA ILE A 449 -9.36 -53.01 16.00
C ILE A 449 -10.64 -53.89 16.03
N ALA A 450 -11.74 -53.32 16.54
CA ALA A 450 -13.07 -53.39 15.91
C ALA A 450 -13.98 -52.24 16.38
N ALA A 451 -14.80 -51.76 15.45
CA ALA A 451 -15.57 -50.52 15.50
C ALA A 451 -16.68 -50.44 16.55
N GLU A 452 -16.86 -49.26 17.16
CA GLU A 452 -18.15 -48.56 17.17
C GLU A 452 -17.97 -47.11 17.63
N MET A 453 -18.78 -46.23 17.03
CA MET A 453 -18.74 -44.78 17.15
C MET A 453 -18.90 -44.29 18.60
N ASP A 454 -18.00 -43.41 19.08
CA ASP A 454 -18.45 -42.30 19.92
C ASP A 454 -17.58 -41.04 19.81
N SER A 455 -18.24 -39.94 20.16
CA SER A 455 -18.04 -38.54 19.84
C SER A 455 -16.95 -37.81 20.63
N THR A 456 -15.67 -38.07 20.37
CA THR A 456 -14.57 -37.26 20.92
C THR A 456 -13.74 -36.59 19.82
N ARG A 457 -13.94 -35.27 19.65
CA ARG A 457 -13.35 -34.41 18.62
C ARG A 457 -11.89 -34.01 18.88
N VAL A 458 -11.01 -34.94 19.24
CA VAL A 458 -9.61 -34.61 19.54
C VAL A 458 -8.69 -35.55 18.77
N TYR A 459 -7.70 -35.00 18.06
CA TYR A 459 -6.64 -35.80 17.44
C TYR A 459 -5.28 -35.49 18.08
N GLU A 460 -4.40 -36.48 18.05
CA GLU A 460 -3.06 -36.42 18.64
C GLU A 460 -2.04 -36.04 17.56
N THR A 461 -1.22 -35.01 17.82
CA THR A 461 -0.12 -34.62 16.91
C THR A 461 1.15 -35.43 17.18
N LEU A 462 2.14 -35.33 16.29
CA LEU A 462 3.43 -36.06 16.38
C LEU A 462 4.22 -35.80 17.68
N ASP A 463 3.87 -34.77 18.45
CA ASP A 463 4.42 -34.43 19.75
C ASP A 463 3.56 -34.93 20.93
N ALA A 464 2.61 -35.83 20.67
CA ALA A 464 1.66 -36.38 21.64
C ALA A 464 0.77 -35.32 22.33
N SER A 465 0.61 -34.14 21.71
CA SER A 465 -0.35 -33.14 22.20
C SER A 465 -1.74 -33.39 21.59
N LEU A 466 -2.75 -33.45 22.46
CA LEU A 466 -4.15 -33.64 22.09
C LEU A 466 -4.78 -32.28 21.72
N ARG A 467 -5.27 -32.14 20.48
CA ARG A 467 -5.91 -30.90 19.99
C ARG A 467 -7.35 -31.11 19.54
N ASP A 468 -8.25 -30.25 20.02
CA ASP A 468 -9.68 -30.21 19.66
C ASP A 468 -9.90 -29.52 18.29
N PHE A 469 -10.96 -29.90 17.58
CA PHE A 469 -11.32 -29.38 16.24
C PHE A 469 -11.98 -27.99 16.24
N VAL A 470 -12.00 -27.28 17.36
CA VAL A 470 -12.66 -25.97 17.47
C VAL A 470 -11.62 -24.85 17.45
N THR A 471 -11.66 -24.02 16.40
CA THR A 471 -11.01 -22.70 16.42
C THR A 471 -11.66 -21.85 17.51
N ASP A 472 -10.84 -21.28 18.39
CA ASP A 472 -11.28 -20.28 19.36
C ASP A 472 -12.06 -19.18 18.63
N SER A 473 -13.27 -18.87 19.10
CA SER A 473 -13.99 -17.68 18.64
C SER A 473 -13.13 -16.43 18.91
N PRO A 474 -13.15 -15.42 18.02
CA PRO A 474 -12.34 -14.23 18.21
C PRO A 474 -12.66 -13.59 19.56
N LYS A 475 -11.61 -13.35 20.36
CA LYS A 475 -11.73 -12.79 21.71
C LYS A 475 -12.29 -11.36 21.71
N MET A 476 -12.32 -10.70 20.55
CA MET A 476 -12.89 -9.36 20.34
C MET A 476 -13.50 -9.18 18.94
N PRO A 477 -14.53 -8.31 18.76
CA PRO A 477 -15.22 -8.09 17.48
C PRO A 477 -14.35 -7.53 16.34
N THR A 478 -13.20 -6.94 16.66
CA THR A 478 -12.29 -6.26 15.72
C THR A 478 -11.06 -7.09 15.36
N GLN A 479 -10.83 -8.23 16.01
CA GLN A 479 -9.72 -9.12 15.68
C GLN A 479 -10.13 -10.12 14.60
N PRO A 480 -9.35 -10.26 13.51
CA PRO A 480 -9.59 -11.31 12.54
C PRO A 480 -9.42 -12.66 13.23
N CYS A 481 -10.39 -13.57 13.03
CA CYS A 481 -10.32 -14.93 13.52
C CYS A 481 -9.03 -15.60 13.04
N VAL A 482 -8.42 -16.45 13.88
CA VAL A 482 -7.29 -17.29 13.45
C VAL A 482 -7.82 -18.19 12.34
N LYS A 483 -7.41 -17.89 11.11
CA LYS A 483 -7.90 -18.58 9.92
C LYS A 483 -7.43 -20.04 9.94
N THR A 484 -8.35 -20.97 9.70
CA THR A 484 -7.98 -22.38 9.58
C THR A 484 -7.28 -22.65 8.25
N GLN A 485 -6.64 -23.81 8.10
CA GLN A 485 -5.79 -24.12 6.94
C GLN A 485 -6.48 -23.99 5.57
N VAL A 486 -7.82 -23.94 5.46
CA VAL A 486 -8.52 -23.70 4.19
C VAL A 486 -9.88 -22.98 4.40
N ASP A 487 -9.88 -21.69 4.73
CA ASP A 487 -11.13 -20.92 4.77
C ASP A 487 -11.68 -20.66 3.34
N LEU A 488 -13.01 -20.65 3.18
CA LEU A 488 -13.64 -20.30 1.90
C LEU A 488 -13.54 -18.79 1.64
N VAL A 489 -13.09 -18.40 0.46
CA VAL A 489 -12.98 -17.00 0.04
C VAL A 489 -14.36 -16.47 -0.32
N LEU A 490 -15.01 -15.76 0.61
CA LEU A 490 -16.31 -15.13 0.37
C LEU A 490 -16.19 -13.90 -0.56
N PRO A 491 -17.25 -13.59 -1.35
CA PRO A 491 -17.32 -12.37 -2.13
C PRO A 491 -17.57 -11.16 -1.22
N ALA A 492 -17.56 -9.95 -1.80
CA ALA A 492 -17.86 -8.73 -1.06
C ALA A 492 -19.27 -8.79 -0.43
N LEU A 493 -19.48 -8.11 0.71
CA LEU A 493 -20.77 -8.06 1.40
C LEU A 493 -21.92 -7.60 0.50
N SER A 494 -21.64 -6.70 -0.44
CA SER A 494 -22.58 -6.24 -1.47
C SER A 494 -23.18 -7.39 -2.29
N ALA A 495 -22.44 -8.49 -2.50
CA ALA A 495 -22.91 -9.65 -3.26
C ALA A 495 -24.08 -10.38 -2.58
N PHE A 496 -24.21 -10.27 -1.25
CA PHE A 496 -25.28 -10.89 -0.47
C PHE A 496 -26.50 -9.98 -0.29
N ASN A 497 -26.35 -8.69 -0.54
CA ASN A 497 -27.43 -7.73 -0.43
C ASN A 497 -28.33 -7.76 -1.67
N ALA A 498 -29.63 -7.59 -1.50
CA ALA A 498 -30.51 -7.37 -2.65
C ALA A 498 -30.25 -5.97 -3.24
N PRO A 499 -30.29 -5.81 -4.58
CA PRO A 499 -30.02 -4.51 -5.21
C PRO A 499 -31.11 -3.50 -4.87
N GLY A 500 -30.71 -2.26 -4.55
CA GLY A 500 -31.59 -1.10 -4.35
C GLY A 500 -31.29 -0.28 -3.08
N PRO A 501 -31.53 1.05 -3.09
CA PRO A 501 -31.21 1.94 -1.98
C PRO A 501 -32.13 1.81 -0.76
N SER A 502 -33.27 1.13 -0.90
CA SER A 502 -34.30 1.01 0.14
C SER A 502 -34.27 -0.31 0.92
N LYS A 503 -33.26 -1.17 0.70
CA LYS A 503 -33.15 -2.47 1.37
C LYS A 503 -32.07 -2.45 2.45
N PRO A 504 -32.30 -3.13 3.59
CA PRO A 504 -31.33 -3.18 4.67
C PRO A 504 -30.02 -3.79 4.16
N VAL A 505 -28.93 -3.04 4.34
CA VAL A 505 -27.57 -3.47 4.02
C VAL A 505 -27.11 -4.40 5.13
N LEU A 506 -26.76 -5.63 4.78
CA LEU A 506 -26.10 -6.53 5.73
C LEU A 506 -24.79 -5.89 6.16
N LEU A 507 -24.68 -5.61 7.47
CA LEU A 507 -23.45 -5.11 8.10
C LEU A 507 -22.40 -6.22 8.28
N TRP A 508 -22.84 -7.48 8.18
CA TRP A 508 -22.02 -8.67 8.39
C TRP A 508 -22.31 -9.71 7.31
N PRO A 509 -21.34 -10.58 6.95
CA PRO A 509 -21.61 -11.70 6.06
C PRO A 509 -22.72 -12.57 6.66
N PRO A 510 -23.47 -13.32 5.84
CA PRO A 510 -24.39 -14.33 6.36
C PRO A 510 -23.66 -15.23 7.35
N VAL A 511 -24.26 -15.47 8.52
CA VAL A 511 -23.71 -16.41 9.50
C VAL A 511 -23.85 -17.81 8.93
N LEU A 512 -22.74 -18.34 8.42
CA LEU A 512 -22.64 -19.71 7.94
C LEU A 512 -22.34 -20.56 9.18
N GLY A 513 -23.28 -21.42 9.58
CA GLY A 513 -23.23 -22.13 10.86
C GLY A 513 -21.99 -23.02 11.05
N GLN A 514 -21.84 -23.59 12.25
CA GLN A 514 -20.69 -24.42 12.66
C GLN A 514 -20.55 -25.77 11.92
N GLN A 515 -21.43 -26.08 10.98
CA GLN A 515 -21.35 -27.29 10.15
C GLN A 515 -20.62 -26.97 8.84
N GLY A 516 -19.81 -27.91 8.35
CA GLY A 516 -18.99 -27.75 7.14
C GLY A 516 -19.74 -27.02 6.01
N VAL A 517 -19.23 -25.85 5.65
CA VAL A 517 -19.87 -24.98 4.65
C VAL A 517 -19.41 -25.39 3.26
N HIS A 518 -20.37 -25.70 2.38
CA HIS A 518 -20.09 -25.99 0.97
C HIS A 518 -20.43 -24.80 0.07
N TRP A 519 -19.77 -24.71 -1.10
CA TRP A 519 -19.99 -23.63 -2.07
C TRP A 519 -21.44 -23.50 -2.53
N THR A 520 -22.13 -24.62 -2.70
CA THR A 520 -23.56 -24.65 -3.08
C THR A 520 -24.45 -23.95 -2.07
N THR A 521 -24.11 -23.99 -0.78
CA THR A 521 -24.81 -23.24 0.27
C THR A 521 -24.55 -21.74 0.14
N ILE A 522 -23.31 -21.34 -0.12
CA ILE A 522 -22.94 -19.93 -0.31
C ILE A 522 -23.64 -19.35 -1.54
N PHE A 523 -23.71 -20.09 -2.64
CA PHE A 523 -24.31 -19.60 -3.88
C PHE A 523 -25.79 -19.25 -3.75
N LYS A 524 -26.54 -19.99 -2.92
CA LYS A 524 -27.96 -19.69 -2.61
C LYS A 524 -28.16 -18.34 -1.90
N LEU A 525 -27.13 -17.88 -1.20
CA LEU A 525 -27.16 -16.63 -0.43
C LEU A 525 -26.76 -15.42 -1.28
N VAL A 526 -26.06 -15.61 -2.40
CA VAL A 526 -25.67 -14.52 -3.30
C VAL A 526 -26.91 -13.95 -4.00
N LYS A 527 -27.10 -12.64 -3.90
CA LYS A 527 -28.20 -11.89 -4.54
C LYS A 527 -27.73 -10.98 -5.67
N GLN A 528 -26.44 -10.62 -5.70
CA GLN A 528 -25.84 -9.80 -6.76
C GLN A 528 -24.63 -10.52 -7.39
N PRO A 529 -24.87 -11.38 -8.38
CA PRO A 529 -23.79 -12.12 -9.04
C PRO A 529 -22.73 -11.23 -9.70
N ALA A 530 -23.10 -10.04 -10.19
CA ALA A 530 -22.20 -9.13 -10.90
C ALA A 530 -20.95 -8.75 -10.09
N GLU A 531 -21.04 -8.77 -8.75
CA GLU A 531 -19.96 -8.44 -7.81
C GLU A 531 -18.93 -9.59 -7.68
N LEU A 532 -19.29 -10.82 -8.06
CA LEU A 532 -18.45 -12.00 -7.86
C LEU A 532 -17.16 -11.95 -8.66
N TRP A 533 -17.17 -11.40 -9.89
CA TRP A 533 -15.98 -11.31 -10.74
C TRP A 533 -14.84 -10.53 -10.07
N GLY A 534 -15.14 -9.53 -9.24
CA GLY A 534 -14.13 -8.75 -8.54
C GLY A 534 -13.21 -9.62 -7.67
N LYS A 535 -13.80 -10.64 -7.02
CA LYS A 535 -13.14 -11.48 -6.01
C LYS A 535 -12.77 -12.88 -6.52
N TRP A 536 -13.64 -13.51 -7.32
CA TRP A 536 -13.49 -14.89 -7.77
C TRP A 536 -12.87 -15.04 -9.17
N LYS A 537 -12.51 -13.96 -9.84
CA LYS A 537 -11.74 -14.08 -11.09
C LYS A 537 -10.39 -14.77 -10.82
N PRO A 538 -9.82 -15.44 -11.85
CA PRO A 538 -8.46 -15.93 -11.82
C PRO A 538 -7.47 -14.84 -11.39
N ALA A 539 -6.57 -15.15 -10.47
CA ALA A 539 -5.60 -14.17 -9.96
C ALA A 539 -4.56 -13.80 -11.03
N ARG A 540 -4.32 -14.68 -12.01
CA ARG A 540 -3.30 -14.54 -13.03
C ARG A 540 -3.92 -14.50 -14.43
N THR A 541 -3.21 -13.90 -15.38
CA THR A 541 -3.57 -14.01 -16.80
C THR A 541 -3.31 -15.43 -17.29
N LEU A 542 -3.99 -15.86 -18.36
CA LEU A 542 -3.87 -17.24 -18.87
C LEU A 542 -2.40 -17.63 -19.15
N ASP A 543 -1.59 -16.73 -19.72
CA ASP A 543 -0.16 -17.00 -20.00
C ASP A 543 0.74 -17.02 -18.76
N ALA A 544 0.26 -16.54 -17.62
CA ALA A 544 1.01 -16.58 -16.37
C ALA A 544 0.86 -17.93 -15.62
N TYR A 545 -0.01 -18.83 -16.09
CA TYR A 545 -0.03 -20.22 -15.63
C TYR A 545 1.04 -21.03 -16.38
N LYS A 546 1.86 -21.77 -15.64
CA LYS A 546 2.98 -22.53 -16.20
C LYS A 546 2.56 -23.85 -16.86
N MET A 547 1.44 -24.43 -16.44
CA MET A 547 0.97 -25.74 -16.88
C MET A 547 -0.53 -25.71 -17.20
N VAL A 548 -0.96 -26.53 -18.16
CA VAL A 548 -2.37 -26.75 -18.51
C VAL A 548 -3.14 -27.28 -17.30
N GLU A 549 -2.52 -28.17 -16.53
CA GLU A 549 -3.06 -28.70 -15.27
C GLU A 549 -3.47 -27.59 -14.28
N ASN A 550 -2.68 -26.52 -14.15
CA ASN A 550 -3.03 -25.42 -13.26
C ASN A 550 -4.33 -24.71 -13.69
N VAL A 551 -4.59 -24.63 -15.00
CA VAL A 551 -5.82 -24.04 -15.54
C VAL A 551 -7.00 -25.00 -15.34
N TRP A 552 -6.76 -26.30 -15.43
CA TRP A 552 -7.74 -27.34 -15.15
C TRP A 552 -8.15 -27.35 -13.67
N ASN A 553 -7.19 -27.38 -12.75
CA ASN A 553 -7.45 -27.38 -11.31
C ASN A 553 -8.15 -26.09 -10.86
N LEU A 554 -7.78 -24.94 -11.44
CA LEU A 554 -8.53 -23.69 -11.26
C LEU A 554 -10.00 -23.83 -11.65
N PHE A 555 -10.27 -24.54 -12.74
CA PHE A 555 -11.61 -24.75 -13.24
C PHE A 555 -12.41 -25.70 -12.34
N THR A 556 -11.84 -26.85 -11.94
CA THR A 556 -12.49 -27.97 -11.24
C THR A 556 -12.44 -27.91 -9.71
N GLU A 557 -11.33 -27.45 -9.14
CA GLU A 557 -11.08 -27.42 -7.69
C GLU A 557 -11.11 -26.00 -7.13
N GLY A 558 -10.81 -25.00 -7.97
CA GLY A 558 -10.77 -23.59 -7.63
C GLY A 558 -9.34 -23.05 -7.48
N GLU A 559 -9.20 -21.84 -6.94
CA GLU A 559 -7.89 -21.19 -6.77
C GLU A 559 -7.59 -20.94 -5.29
N ALA A 560 -6.41 -21.35 -4.82
CA ALA A 560 -5.92 -20.94 -3.50
C ALA A 560 -5.59 -19.44 -3.50
N GLU A 561 -6.02 -18.73 -2.46
CA GLU A 561 -5.65 -17.34 -2.18
C GLU A 561 -4.50 -17.33 -1.17
N TYR A 562 -3.43 -16.60 -1.48
CA TYR A 562 -2.23 -16.51 -0.65
C TYR A 562 -2.05 -15.08 -0.16
N ASP A 563 -1.56 -14.90 1.07
CA ASP A 563 -1.16 -13.59 1.56
C ASP A 563 0.21 -13.14 1.01
N ALA A 564 0.67 -11.98 1.47
CA ALA A 564 1.97 -11.42 1.10
C ALA A 564 3.15 -12.30 1.52
N ASN A 565 2.97 -13.19 2.51
CA ASN A 565 3.98 -14.09 3.03
C ASN A 565 3.96 -15.47 2.34
N GLY A 566 3.07 -15.66 1.36
CA GLY A 566 2.90 -16.94 0.66
C GLY A 566 2.14 -17.98 1.46
N ILE A 567 1.46 -17.61 2.55
CA ILE A 567 0.63 -18.51 3.35
C ILE A 567 -0.74 -18.62 2.69
N LYS A 568 -1.26 -19.84 2.56
CA LYS A 568 -2.60 -20.10 2.03
C LYS A 568 -3.64 -19.52 3.01
N THR A 569 -4.34 -18.48 2.59
CA THR A 569 -5.35 -17.77 3.40
C THR A 569 -6.78 -18.14 3.06
N GLY A 570 -6.99 -18.85 1.95
CA GLY A 570 -8.29 -19.41 1.63
C GLY A 570 -8.34 -20.11 0.27
N MET A 571 -9.53 -20.59 -0.08
CA MET A 571 -9.83 -21.23 -1.35
C MET A 571 -10.99 -20.50 -2.05
N LYS A 572 -10.84 -20.16 -3.33
CA LYS A 572 -11.91 -19.68 -4.22
C LYS A 572 -12.71 -20.86 -4.77
N PRO A 573 -13.97 -20.66 -5.21
CA PRO A 573 -14.78 -21.76 -5.74
C PRO A 573 -14.24 -22.29 -7.08
N PRO A 574 -14.52 -23.56 -7.41
CA PRO A 574 -14.41 -24.08 -8.77
C PRO A 574 -15.18 -23.21 -9.75
N LEU A 575 -14.51 -22.75 -10.81
CA LEU A 575 -15.13 -21.83 -11.75
C LEU A 575 -16.25 -22.47 -12.58
N TYR A 576 -16.21 -23.79 -12.79
CA TYR A 576 -17.32 -24.49 -13.47
C TYR A 576 -18.62 -24.41 -12.65
N LEU A 577 -18.54 -24.53 -11.31
CA LEU A 577 -19.70 -24.43 -10.43
C LEU A 577 -20.26 -23.01 -10.40
N VAL A 578 -19.39 -22.00 -10.41
CA VAL A 578 -19.82 -20.59 -10.48
C VAL A 578 -20.57 -20.31 -11.78
N GLU A 579 -20.03 -20.76 -12.92
CA GLU A 579 -20.69 -20.60 -14.23
C GLU A 579 -22.00 -21.40 -14.31
N GLN A 580 -22.04 -22.63 -13.77
CA GLN A 580 -23.26 -23.44 -13.73
C GLN A 580 -24.38 -22.75 -12.93
N HIS A 581 -24.03 -22.13 -11.79
CA HIS A 581 -25.02 -21.54 -10.89
C HIS A 581 -25.46 -20.12 -11.30
N PHE A 582 -24.54 -19.31 -11.84
CA PHE A 582 -24.81 -17.89 -12.14
C PHE A 582 -24.79 -17.55 -13.64
N ALA A 583 -24.48 -18.51 -14.50
CA ALA A 583 -24.37 -18.34 -15.95
C ALA A 583 -23.50 -17.12 -16.32
N SER A 584 -23.96 -16.24 -17.21
CA SER A 584 -23.21 -15.02 -17.56
C SER A 584 -23.36 -13.88 -16.53
N GLY A 585 -24.22 -14.05 -15.52
CA GLY A 585 -24.58 -13.01 -14.56
C GLY A 585 -23.44 -12.63 -13.61
N TRP A 586 -22.52 -13.55 -13.34
CA TRP A 586 -21.38 -13.27 -12.46
C TRP A 586 -20.24 -12.48 -13.12
N ARG A 587 -20.35 -12.23 -14.43
CA ARG A 587 -19.33 -11.59 -15.27
C ARG A 587 -19.93 -10.52 -16.18
N THR A 588 -20.28 -9.38 -15.59
CA THR A 588 -20.84 -8.23 -16.29
C THR A 588 -19.76 -7.40 -16.98
N GLY A 589 -20.02 -6.99 -18.22
CA GLY A 589 -19.12 -6.12 -19.02
C GLY A 589 -18.29 -6.85 -20.08
N PRO A 590 -17.76 -6.12 -21.08
CA PRO A 590 -17.09 -6.70 -22.25
C PRO A 590 -15.73 -7.32 -21.94
N THR A 591 -14.99 -6.78 -20.97
CA THR A 591 -13.65 -7.24 -20.61
C THR A 591 -13.68 -8.56 -19.82
N PRO A 592 -14.47 -8.70 -18.72
CA PRO A 592 -14.64 -9.98 -18.02
C PRO A 592 -15.08 -11.12 -18.94
N ARG A 593 -16.05 -10.85 -19.83
CA ARG A 593 -16.55 -11.84 -20.79
C ARG A 593 -15.44 -12.37 -21.71
N LYS A 594 -14.59 -11.49 -22.25
CA LYS A 594 -13.48 -11.89 -23.12
C LYS A 594 -12.41 -12.69 -22.38
N ILE A 595 -12.09 -12.31 -21.15
CA ILE A 595 -11.11 -13.04 -20.32
C ILE A 595 -11.62 -14.45 -20.02
N TRP A 596 -12.86 -14.56 -19.55
CA TRP A 596 -13.49 -15.86 -19.31
C TRP A 596 -13.56 -16.73 -20.56
N GLN A 597 -13.99 -16.16 -21.69
CA GLN A 597 -14.05 -16.89 -22.95
C GLN A 597 -12.70 -17.49 -23.34
N ARG A 598 -11.60 -16.75 -23.18
CA ARG A 598 -10.25 -17.28 -23.49
C ARG A 598 -9.83 -18.39 -22.54
N LEU A 599 -10.13 -18.22 -21.25
CA LEU A 599 -9.75 -19.18 -20.23
C LEU A 599 -10.50 -20.49 -20.38
N ARG A 600 -11.82 -20.43 -20.62
CA ARG A 600 -12.67 -21.64 -20.69
C ARG A 600 -12.43 -22.53 -21.91
N GLU A 601 -11.81 -22.03 -22.99
CA GLU A 601 -11.58 -22.88 -24.19
C GLU A 601 -10.73 -24.11 -23.88
N ILE A 602 -9.77 -24.00 -22.96
CA ILE A 602 -8.89 -25.12 -22.58
C ILE A 602 -9.66 -26.15 -21.73
N PRO A 603 -10.28 -25.79 -20.59
CA PRO A 603 -11.10 -26.73 -19.81
C PRO A 603 -12.27 -27.33 -20.61
N ASP A 604 -13.01 -26.51 -21.38
CA ASP A 604 -14.12 -27.02 -22.18
C ASP A 604 -13.65 -28.06 -23.22
N TRP A 605 -12.41 -27.94 -23.71
CA TRP A 605 -11.82 -28.93 -24.63
C TRP A 605 -11.42 -30.19 -23.89
N ILE A 606 -10.78 -30.06 -22.72
CA ILE A 606 -10.42 -31.21 -21.88
C ILE A 606 -11.66 -32.04 -21.56
N ASP A 607 -12.74 -31.39 -21.11
CA ASP A 607 -14.02 -32.05 -20.81
C ASP A 607 -14.63 -32.74 -22.03
N ALA A 608 -14.65 -32.06 -23.18
CA ALA A 608 -15.25 -32.60 -24.40
C ALA A 608 -14.44 -33.79 -24.95
N SER A 609 -13.13 -33.65 -25.05
CA SER A 609 -12.23 -34.69 -25.58
C SER A 609 -12.13 -35.89 -24.64
N SER A 610 -12.14 -35.66 -23.32
CA SER A 610 -12.19 -36.74 -22.32
C SER A 610 -13.46 -37.59 -22.49
N LYS A 611 -14.62 -36.93 -22.69
CA LYS A 611 -15.89 -37.62 -22.94
C LYS A 611 -15.96 -38.32 -24.30
N GLU A 612 -15.43 -37.69 -25.35
CA GLU A 612 -15.44 -38.23 -26.72
C GLU A 612 -14.50 -39.44 -26.86
N GLN A 613 -13.33 -39.39 -26.24
CA GLN A 613 -12.32 -40.45 -26.30
C GLN A 613 -12.48 -41.52 -25.22
N GLY A 614 -13.30 -41.26 -24.18
CA GLY A 614 -13.48 -42.18 -23.05
C GLY A 614 -12.25 -42.30 -22.15
N VAL A 615 -11.37 -41.29 -22.14
CA VAL A 615 -10.11 -41.27 -21.38
C VAL A 615 -10.17 -40.26 -20.23
N PRO A 616 -9.41 -40.46 -19.13
CA PRO A 616 -9.42 -39.50 -18.03
C PRO A 616 -8.84 -38.13 -18.45
N PRO A 617 -9.27 -37.01 -17.83
CA PRO A 617 -8.81 -35.66 -18.16
C PRO A 617 -7.28 -35.49 -18.15
N THR A 618 -6.56 -36.23 -17.30
CA THR A 618 -5.10 -36.21 -17.19
C THR A 618 -4.42 -36.58 -18.52
N VAL A 619 -4.95 -37.55 -19.26
CA VAL A 619 -4.41 -37.98 -20.56
C VAL A 619 -4.56 -36.87 -21.60
N VAL A 620 -5.69 -36.16 -21.59
CA VAL A 620 -5.93 -35.02 -22.49
C VAL A 620 -5.07 -33.81 -22.12
N ILE A 621 -4.82 -33.60 -20.83
CA ILE A 621 -3.90 -32.56 -20.34
C ILE A 621 -2.48 -32.81 -20.85
N ASP A 622 -1.99 -34.04 -20.78
CA ASP A 622 -0.67 -34.43 -21.31
C ASP A 622 -0.57 -34.24 -22.83
N GLU A 623 -1.65 -34.55 -23.56
CA GLU A 623 -1.73 -34.28 -25.00
C GLU A 623 -1.59 -32.79 -25.30
N LEU A 624 -2.33 -31.93 -24.58
CA LEU A 624 -2.27 -30.48 -24.73
C LEU A 624 -0.89 -29.91 -24.36
N GLU A 625 -0.23 -30.47 -23.34
CA GLU A 625 1.14 -30.10 -22.97
C GLU A 625 2.16 -30.48 -24.04
N ARG A 626 2.02 -31.66 -24.64
CA ARG A 626 2.84 -32.09 -25.78
C ARG A 626 2.61 -31.19 -27.00
N MET A 627 1.36 -30.83 -27.29
CA MET A 627 1.02 -29.86 -28.34
C MET A 627 1.65 -28.49 -28.09
N ARG A 628 1.67 -28.05 -26.83
CA ARG A 628 2.32 -26.80 -26.41
C ARG A 628 3.84 -26.83 -26.61
N GLY A 629 4.46 -28.00 -26.41
CA GLY A 629 5.90 -28.25 -26.60
C GLY A 629 6.33 -28.45 -28.06
N SER A 630 5.41 -28.58 -29.01
CA SER A 630 5.73 -28.76 -30.44
C SER A 630 6.27 -27.46 -31.09
N GLY A 631 7.58 -27.22 -30.97
CA GLY A 631 8.30 -26.09 -31.59
C GLY A 631 9.63 -25.75 -30.90
N ARG A 632 10.41 -24.80 -31.45
CA ARG A 632 11.68 -24.32 -30.81
C ARG A 632 11.48 -23.68 -29.43
N ASN A 633 10.27 -23.19 -29.15
CA ASN A 633 9.87 -22.59 -27.87
C ASN A 633 8.48 -23.10 -27.46
N LYS A 634 8.27 -23.32 -26.15
CA LYS A 634 6.93 -23.65 -25.62
C LYS A 634 5.96 -22.51 -25.93
N LYS A 635 4.83 -22.83 -26.57
CA LYS A 635 3.78 -21.85 -26.87
C LYS A 635 3.12 -21.36 -25.57
N GLY A 636 2.78 -20.08 -25.50
CA GLY A 636 1.96 -19.55 -24.38
C GLY A 636 0.56 -20.18 -24.36
N LEU A 637 -0.08 -20.22 -23.19
CA LEU A 637 -1.41 -20.82 -23.03
C LEU A 637 -2.50 -20.06 -23.80
N ASN A 638 -2.36 -18.76 -24.03
CA ASN A 638 -3.23 -18.01 -24.94
C ASN A 638 -3.11 -18.50 -26.40
N ALA A 639 -1.90 -18.84 -26.84
CA ALA A 639 -1.69 -19.39 -28.18
C ALA A 639 -2.31 -20.79 -28.29
N LEU A 640 -2.14 -21.62 -27.25
CA LEU A 640 -2.78 -22.94 -27.17
C LEU A 640 -4.32 -22.84 -27.20
N SER A 641 -4.90 -21.92 -26.43
CA SER A 641 -6.35 -21.65 -26.42
C SER A 641 -6.90 -21.31 -27.82
N ASN A 642 -6.17 -20.51 -28.61
CA ASN A 642 -6.56 -20.20 -29.99
C ASN A 642 -6.47 -21.44 -30.90
N ILE A 643 -5.42 -22.26 -30.77
CA ILE A 643 -5.27 -23.50 -31.56
C ILE A 643 -6.41 -24.46 -31.26
N VAL A 644 -6.72 -24.68 -29.99
CA VAL A 644 -7.84 -25.51 -29.53
C VAL A 644 -9.16 -25.01 -30.09
N LYS A 645 -9.39 -23.69 -30.05
CA LYS A 645 -10.57 -23.07 -30.65
C LYS A 645 -10.67 -23.31 -32.16
N GLU A 646 -9.57 -23.19 -32.89
CA GLU A 646 -9.53 -23.47 -34.32
C GLU A 646 -9.83 -24.94 -34.63
N MET A 647 -9.29 -25.87 -33.85
CA MET A 647 -9.58 -27.31 -33.99
C MET A 647 -11.05 -27.61 -33.76
N ARG A 648 -11.65 -27.02 -32.71
CA ARG A 648 -13.08 -27.15 -32.42
C ARG A 648 -13.95 -26.62 -33.57
N ILE A 649 -13.58 -25.51 -34.18
CA ILE A 649 -14.30 -24.95 -35.34
C ILE A 649 -14.18 -25.92 -36.54
N LYS A 650 -12.98 -26.45 -36.80
CA LYS A 650 -12.75 -27.42 -37.88
C LYS A 650 -13.56 -28.71 -37.67
N HIS A 651 -13.59 -29.27 -36.46
CA HIS A 651 -14.40 -30.45 -36.14
C HIS A 651 -15.89 -30.21 -36.35
N LYS A 652 -16.41 -29.03 -35.98
CA LYS A 652 -17.81 -28.67 -36.24
C LYS A 652 -18.14 -28.55 -37.73
N ILE A 653 -17.24 -27.97 -38.52
CA ILE A 653 -17.41 -27.84 -39.97
C ILE A 653 -17.36 -29.23 -40.64
N SER A 654 -16.43 -30.10 -40.24
CA SER A 654 -16.34 -31.46 -40.76
C SER A 654 -17.53 -32.33 -40.39
N ALA A 655 -18.08 -32.19 -39.17
CA ALA A 655 -19.27 -32.91 -38.73
C ALA A 655 -20.55 -32.44 -39.44
N GLN A 656 -20.66 -31.15 -39.78
CA GLN A 656 -21.79 -30.62 -40.57
C GLN A 656 -21.72 -31.01 -42.06
N ALA A 657 -20.52 -31.26 -42.59
CA ALA A 657 -20.34 -31.70 -43.98
C ALA A 657 -20.68 -33.19 -44.21
N GLN A 658 -20.94 -33.97 -43.16
CA GLN A 658 -21.25 -35.41 -43.22
C GLN A 658 -22.75 -35.75 -43.06
N LEU A 659 -23.64 -34.75 -42.95
CA LEU A 659 -25.10 -34.98 -42.95
C LEU A 659 -25.65 -35.01 -44.40
N PRO A 660 -26.35 -36.07 -44.82
CA PRO A 660 -26.90 -36.17 -46.18
C PRO A 660 -28.06 -35.20 -46.42
N PRO A 661 -28.29 -34.76 -47.68
CA PRO A 661 -29.33 -33.80 -48.01
C PRO A 661 -30.72 -34.42 -47.85
N SER A 662 -31.56 -33.80 -47.02
CA SER A 662 -32.96 -34.16 -46.84
C SER A 662 -33.78 -33.63 -48.01
N THR A 663 -34.38 -34.54 -48.78
CA THR A 663 -35.37 -34.28 -49.83
C THR A 663 -36.77 -34.08 -49.24
N SER A 664 -37.41 -32.94 -49.61
CA SER A 664 -38.86 -32.67 -49.86
C SER A 664 -39.94 -33.50 -49.12
N SER A 665 -40.98 -32.97 -48.47
CA SER A 665 -42.05 -32.05 -48.95
C SER A 665 -43.14 -31.84 -47.84
N PRO A 666 -44.16 -30.96 -48.00
CA PRO A 666 -44.92 -30.29 -46.93
C PRO A 666 -46.22 -31.01 -46.48
N PRO A 667 -46.90 -30.53 -45.42
CA PRO A 667 -48.22 -29.90 -45.65
C PRO A 667 -48.60 -28.72 -44.72
N ASP A 668 -49.46 -27.87 -45.30
CA ASP A 668 -50.60 -27.14 -44.77
C ASP A 668 -50.52 -26.16 -43.56
N GLN A 669 -50.89 -24.93 -43.90
CA GLN A 669 -51.42 -23.83 -43.09
C GLN A 669 -52.67 -24.25 -42.27
N PRO A 670 -52.99 -23.56 -41.14
CA PRO A 670 -53.70 -22.29 -41.26
C PRO A 670 -53.19 -21.14 -40.40
N SER A 671 -53.46 -19.96 -40.96
CA SER A 671 -53.46 -18.61 -40.43
C SER A 671 -53.79 -18.44 -38.94
N PHE A 672 -53.09 -17.53 -38.27
CA PHE A 672 -53.71 -16.41 -37.55
C PHE A 672 -52.70 -15.26 -37.34
N GLN A 673 -53.05 -14.10 -37.90
CA GLN A 673 -52.51 -12.76 -37.58
C GLN A 673 -53.14 -12.29 -36.25
N PRO A 674 -52.52 -11.36 -35.47
CA PRO A 674 -52.68 -9.93 -35.79
C PRO A 674 -51.52 -8.97 -35.46
N SER A 675 -51.35 -8.01 -36.38
CA SER A 675 -51.05 -6.56 -36.26
C SER A 675 -50.06 -5.97 -35.22
N SER A 676 -48.93 -5.46 -35.74
CA SER A 676 -48.36 -4.08 -35.64
C SER A 676 -48.02 -3.43 -34.28
N PRO A 677 -47.15 -2.37 -34.22
CA PRO A 677 -46.29 -1.76 -35.24
C PRO A 677 -44.80 -1.57 -34.83
N GLU A 678 -44.03 -1.23 -35.85
CA GLU A 678 -42.64 -0.70 -35.94
C GLU A 678 -42.25 0.37 -34.87
N PRO A 679 -40.94 0.61 -34.62
CA PRO A 679 -40.19 1.51 -35.51
C PRO A 679 -38.74 1.13 -35.83
N SER A 680 -38.40 1.49 -37.06
CA SER A 680 -37.10 1.45 -37.74
C SER A 680 -35.96 2.21 -37.04
N VAL A 681 -34.77 1.59 -36.97
CA VAL A 681 -33.50 2.23 -36.61
C VAL A 681 -32.55 2.22 -37.82
N PRO A 682 -31.88 3.34 -38.16
CA PRO A 682 -31.24 3.53 -39.46
C PRO A 682 -29.92 2.77 -39.62
N LYS A 683 -29.75 2.15 -40.81
CA LYS A 683 -28.51 1.50 -41.27
C LYS A 683 -27.39 2.53 -41.45
N LYS A 684 -26.32 2.40 -40.66
CA LYS A 684 -25.09 3.20 -40.77
C LYS A 684 -24.26 2.72 -41.97
N ARG A 685 -24.09 3.59 -42.98
CA ARG A 685 -23.25 3.39 -44.18
C ARG A 685 -21.81 3.01 -43.80
N ARG A 686 -21.29 1.93 -44.39
CA ARG A 686 -19.85 1.59 -44.39
C ARG A 686 -19.10 2.57 -45.31
N ALA A 687 -18.11 3.28 -44.78
CA ALA A 687 -17.15 4.04 -45.58
C ALA A 687 -16.06 3.12 -46.14
N ALA A 688 -15.71 3.32 -47.41
CA ALA A 688 -14.68 2.57 -48.13
C ALA A 688 -13.26 2.89 -47.62
N PRO A 689 -12.30 1.96 -47.70
CA PRO A 689 -10.93 2.18 -47.24
C PRO A 689 -10.15 3.09 -48.20
N LEU A 690 -9.56 4.16 -47.65
CA LEU A 690 -8.63 5.04 -48.35
C LEU A 690 -7.26 4.37 -48.52
N ALA A 691 -6.72 4.43 -49.74
CA ALA A 691 -5.43 3.88 -50.14
C ALA A 691 -4.23 4.55 -49.40
N PRO A 692 -3.11 3.82 -49.20
CA PRO A 692 -1.95 4.34 -48.48
C PRO A 692 -1.14 5.36 -49.30
N ARG A 693 -0.97 6.57 -48.73
CA ARG A 693 -0.08 7.63 -49.26
C ARG A 693 1.38 7.25 -49.09
N LYS A 694 2.14 7.24 -50.20
CA LYS A 694 3.60 7.07 -50.23
C LYS A 694 4.31 8.26 -49.56
N ARG A 695 5.27 7.98 -48.67
CA ARG A 695 6.17 8.98 -48.04
C ARG A 695 7.21 9.46 -49.05
N ALA A 696 7.33 10.78 -49.22
CA ALA A 696 8.45 11.42 -49.91
C ALA A 696 9.71 11.34 -49.03
N LYS A 697 10.84 10.96 -49.63
CA LYS A 697 12.18 11.07 -49.04
C LYS A 697 12.62 12.53 -49.09
N ILE A 698 12.93 13.10 -47.94
CA ILE A 698 13.60 14.42 -47.85
C ILE A 698 15.10 14.16 -48.03
N LEU A 699 15.67 14.74 -49.09
CA LEU A 699 17.12 14.87 -49.27
C LEU A 699 17.67 15.84 -48.23
N LYS A 700 18.81 15.48 -47.64
CA LYS A 700 19.66 16.39 -46.87
C LYS A 700 20.42 17.29 -47.84
N ILE A 701 20.40 18.60 -47.57
CA ILE A 701 21.52 19.51 -47.80
C ILE A 701 21.83 20.12 -46.44
#